data_AF-A0A8H5UX21-F1
#
_entry.id   AF-A0A8H5UX21-F1
#
_cell.length_a   1.000
_cell.length_b   1.000
_cell.length_c   1.000
_cell.angle_alpha   90.00
_cell.angle_beta   90.00
_cell.angle_gamma   90.00
#
_symmetry.space_group_name_H-M   'P 1'
#
loop_
_entity.id
_entity.type
_entity.pdbx_description
1 polymer ?
#
loop_
_entity_poly.entity_id
_entity_poly.type
_entity_poly.pdbx_seq_one_letter_code
_entity_poly.pdbx_strand_id
1 'polypeptide(L)'
;MDTRLQQPPGSIVEDRTSPLLLESNTDEAKRVQDEAKSALQQRYPTLVDMDAIDILKVLGAISVARLAVAELCISISFPRVILQCRSLSNLLASLSAFDDHGKVPEMSWNCQNVPNLGKLEDGFDLYWRHQWNGVFERWKKEAKDYQWLRDRTGDFRSNVAHIRPILLTVKEAFVQIDKMAGTYLVALLRNIQTALDMFDRNLAECAAKADELRVEQERPKHLSPFANSSGAQSWSSGSNIPSGGITQRTSFGRDGNNTTVHVENGSSKPKERRLTKLRQRFSINPDARENHWITLFGLSKSPVVLILTVAMPPTIYSTILCGPPDAVPALDSNFYSTLSQFISSLAGLYVIVKPLFSRKKKDKIKTSFPKTFYTMLALSLLTSLTSAVTYAWSPAASIPLAYVSGLTLNIATLLIIQDSGNQIKETNRYNEDLPEFAIPPRTTLQSITKTDNPAWQNEKKTVLPQRQTAQMKDLLQRDREASSPDRNEASLGMIVNILRRIEGKIDDSKPHESNPTESRSIAAAMRPFNPRSPANSSEVLGVPSFLRHETIDSPAAPADPNPAISFSAHQVLFWPAIQSALPESVKLMCQMQGGTYSTRLEASRLKLPHAASVDISSDWLSKLSIATLKQLSDVYFTTFNLANPILDQKTYFQRTLGVAIDGNFGICIESCIVLVVMALGSMGQKALQEAGFAGTPASSPYVGQDAEMPGLDFFNEARKRFGFLMCEQDLQACQFYLLSGLFYAEALRPIDWWAMLSKASACSAYFWNNLSRDRDEWMLDMQSRLFWITSMFEAVLSQELNLPPSNSLHLEEHIALPKFISAQDIASFGSFRYPGDDPFFHYHFLSQLAHRLILTRARNSLFHFNPTADYPPEPVEDELIRQLEQWRERLPPMLQFDPKSPLTQAESPSDALVTAWLHARYFVARYHIGRPLLHRALERPASLTEGHLRKCRDAISAVLAWASVIQVTDTMRSCNPLKFFVCSQIFGQICVIYALSVSLYPYIRDIVSDVNKNWTNFALNYLEAGAFSSPAIERDFKIAKILCDDIGKI
;
A
#
# COMPACT_ATOMS: atom_id res chain seq x y z
N MET A 1 -50.97 52.78 -16.24
CA MET A 1 -49.55 53.22 -16.18
C MET A 1 -48.72 52.00 -15.82
N ASP A 2 -48.52 51.04 -16.72
CA ASP A 2 -47.88 51.11 -18.06
C ASP A 2 -46.35 51.21 -17.93
N THR A 3 -45.50 50.46 -18.66
CA THR A 3 -45.68 49.61 -19.85
C THR A 3 -44.54 48.57 -19.89
N ARG A 4 -44.80 47.27 -20.10
CA ARG A 4 -44.69 46.53 -21.39
C ARG A 4 -43.48 46.83 -22.29
N LEU A 5 -42.67 45.79 -22.53
CA LEU A 5 -42.02 45.43 -23.81
C LEU A 5 -42.01 43.88 -23.89
N GLN A 6 -43.15 43.25 -24.23
CA GLN A 6 -43.39 42.65 -25.55
C GLN A 6 -42.27 41.73 -26.10
N GLN A 7 -42.50 40.42 -25.97
CA GLN A 7 -41.99 39.39 -26.89
C GLN A 7 -43.15 38.87 -27.77
N PRO A 8 -42.88 38.34 -28.98
CA PRO A 8 -43.90 38.02 -29.98
C PRO A 8 -44.68 36.73 -29.68
N PRO A 9 -45.85 36.52 -30.32
CA PRO A 9 -46.77 35.45 -29.98
C PRO A 9 -46.53 34.14 -30.77
N GLY A 10 -46.86 33.01 -30.13
CA GLY A 10 -47.52 31.91 -30.84
C GLY A 10 -46.69 30.67 -31.20
N SER A 11 -46.48 29.79 -30.23
CA SER A 11 -46.75 28.36 -30.44
C SER A 11 -47.41 27.78 -29.20
N ILE A 12 -48.73 27.69 -29.23
CA ILE A 12 -49.53 27.09 -28.16
C ILE A 12 -49.22 25.59 -28.15
N VAL A 13 -48.52 25.12 -27.12
CA VAL A 13 -48.53 23.69 -26.76
C VAL A 13 -49.61 23.56 -25.69
N GLU A 14 -50.75 22.99 -26.09
CA GLU A 14 -51.78 22.55 -25.15
C GLU A 14 -51.16 21.63 -24.10
N ASP A 15 -51.53 21.80 -22.83
CA ASP A 15 -51.04 20.99 -21.71
C ASP A 15 -51.70 19.60 -21.74
N ARG A 16 -51.33 18.79 -22.74
CA ARG A 16 -51.86 17.44 -22.95
C ARG A 16 -51.28 16.49 -21.92
N THR A 17 -52.12 16.09 -20.98
CA THR A 17 -51.82 15.00 -20.03
C THR A 17 -51.42 13.74 -20.81
N SER A 18 -50.31 13.11 -20.42
CA SER A 18 -49.80 11.92 -21.12
C SER A 18 -50.85 10.81 -21.06
N PRO A 19 -51.15 10.11 -22.18
CA PRO A 19 -52.15 9.04 -22.22
C PRO A 19 -51.80 7.83 -21.33
N LEU A 20 -50.57 7.78 -20.80
CA LEU A 20 -50.11 6.79 -19.83
C LEU A 20 -50.46 7.13 -18.36
N LEU A 21 -50.83 8.38 -18.07
CA LEU A 21 -51.25 8.83 -16.73
C LEU A 21 -52.77 8.80 -16.55
N LEU A 22 -53.53 8.49 -17.61
CA LEU A 22 -54.97 8.26 -17.55
C LEU A 22 -55.28 6.90 -16.91
N GLU A 23 -56.35 6.83 -16.12
CA GLU A 23 -56.83 5.59 -15.49
C GLU A 23 -57.07 4.48 -16.53
N SER A 24 -56.69 3.24 -16.18
CA SER A 24 -56.77 2.08 -17.08
C SER A 24 -57.50 0.92 -16.44
N ASN A 25 -58.66 0.58 -16.99
CA ASN A 25 -59.47 -0.56 -16.54
C ASN A 25 -59.04 -1.93 -17.09
N THR A 26 -57.96 -1.98 -17.87
CA THR A 26 -57.37 -3.20 -18.44
C THR A 26 -56.87 -4.18 -17.37
N ASP A 27 -57.19 -5.46 -17.50
CA ASP A 27 -56.86 -6.52 -16.52
C ASP A 27 -55.36 -6.68 -16.24
N GLU A 28 -54.50 -6.31 -17.19
CA GLU A 28 -53.05 -6.31 -16.99
C GLU A 28 -52.57 -5.14 -16.11
N ALA A 29 -53.16 -3.95 -16.27
CA ALA A 29 -52.85 -2.79 -15.41
C ALA A 29 -53.35 -3.00 -13.98
N LYS A 30 -54.52 -3.62 -13.80
CA LYS A 30 -55.04 -4.02 -12.49
C LYS A 30 -54.11 -5.01 -11.79
N ARG A 31 -53.69 -6.08 -12.50
CA ARG A 31 -52.72 -7.05 -11.96
C ARG A 31 -51.40 -6.40 -11.53
N VAL A 32 -50.83 -5.49 -12.32
CA VAL A 32 -49.62 -4.74 -11.93
C VAL A 32 -49.86 -3.88 -10.68
N GLN A 33 -51.01 -3.23 -10.58
CA GLN A 33 -51.38 -2.42 -9.42
C GLN A 33 -51.55 -3.26 -8.16
N ASP A 34 -52.22 -4.41 -8.24
CA ASP A 34 -52.48 -5.30 -7.10
C ASP A 34 -51.21 -6.04 -6.65
N GLU A 35 -50.38 -6.49 -7.58
CA GLU A 35 -49.05 -7.05 -7.31
C GLU A 35 -48.15 -6.02 -6.60
N ALA A 36 -48.15 -4.77 -7.07
CA ALA A 36 -47.36 -3.70 -6.46
C ALA A 36 -47.87 -3.31 -5.05
N LYS A 37 -49.19 -3.28 -4.83
CA LYS A 37 -49.77 -3.07 -3.48
C LYS A 37 -49.35 -4.19 -2.52
N SER A 38 -49.46 -5.45 -2.95
CA SER A 38 -49.03 -6.62 -2.16
C SER A 38 -47.53 -6.58 -1.86
N ALA A 39 -46.69 -6.27 -2.85
CA ALA A 39 -45.25 -6.15 -2.67
C ALA A 39 -44.85 -4.97 -1.78
N LEU A 40 -45.55 -3.83 -1.85
CA LEU A 40 -45.37 -2.71 -0.93
C LEU A 40 -45.75 -3.12 0.50
N GLN A 41 -46.88 -3.81 0.69
CA GLN A 41 -47.33 -4.30 2.00
C GLN A 41 -46.37 -5.33 2.61
N GLN A 42 -45.81 -6.23 1.80
CA GLN A 42 -44.87 -7.24 2.29
C GLN A 42 -43.48 -6.67 2.61
N ARG A 43 -42.97 -5.73 1.80
CA ARG A 43 -41.58 -5.22 1.92
C ARG A 43 -41.47 -3.91 2.72
N TYR A 44 -42.53 -3.12 2.76
CA TYR A 44 -42.58 -1.79 3.36
C TYR A 44 -43.91 -1.56 4.10
N PRO A 45 -44.23 -2.37 5.14
CA PRO A 45 -45.53 -2.33 5.82
C PRO A 45 -45.86 -0.96 6.44
N THR A 46 -44.85 -0.13 6.74
CA THR A 46 -45.02 1.24 7.27
C THR A 46 -45.41 2.28 6.22
N LEU A 47 -45.41 1.94 4.93
CA LEU A 47 -45.79 2.84 3.82
C LEU A 47 -47.17 2.53 3.24
N VAL A 48 -47.88 1.53 3.77
CA VAL A 48 -49.14 1.02 3.20
C VAL A 48 -50.30 2.00 3.35
N ASP A 49 -50.31 2.77 4.43
CA ASP A 49 -51.35 3.76 4.75
C ASP A 49 -51.11 5.13 4.09
N MET A 50 -50.03 5.29 3.31
CA MET A 50 -49.69 6.54 2.63
C MET A 50 -50.07 6.49 1.15
N ASP A 51 -50.55 7.61 0.59
CA ASP A 51 -50.79 7.71 -0.85
C ASP A 51 -49.48 7.56 -1.64
N ALA A 52 -49.50 6.76 -2.70
CA ALA A 52 -48.32 6.44 -3.48
C ALA A 52 -47.68 7.66 -4.18
N ILE A 53 -48.45 8.70 -4.49
CA ILE A 53 -47.94 9.96 -5.04
C ILE A 53 -47.27 10.79 -3.94
N ASP A 54 -47.80 10.76 -2.70
CA ASP A 54 -47.17 11.43 -1.57
C ASP A 54 -45.88 10.73 -1.12
N ILE A 55 -45.81 9.39 -1.20
CA ILE A 55 -44.54 8.65 -1.08
C ILE A 55 -43.56 9.11 -2.16
N LEU A 56 -43.99 9.24 -3.42
CA LEU A 56 -43.14 9.73 -4.51
C LEU A 56 -42.64 11.17 -4.28
N LYS A 57 -43.47 12.08 -3.74
CA LYS A 57 -43.07 13.45 -3.37
C LYS A 57 -41.96 13.45 -2.32
N VAL A 58 -42.10 12.64 -1.27
CA VAL A 58 -41.08 12.51 -0.21
C VAL A 58 -39.79 11.90 -0.77
N LEU A 59 -39.89 10.93 -1.70
CA LEU A 59 -38.74 10.35 -2.39
C LEU A 59 -38.05 11.34 -3.35
N GLY A 60 -38.81 12.17 -4.09
CA GLY A 60 -38.25 13.17 -5.01
C GLY A 60 -37.42 14.25 -4.32
N ALA A 61 -37.85 14.68 -3.12
CA ALA A 61 -37.11 15.61 -2.28
C ALA A 61 -35.76 15.05 -1.74
N ILE A 62 -35.55 13.73 -1.80
CA ILE A 62 -34.30 13.07 -1.44
C ILE A 62 -33.57 12.72 -2.73
N SER A 63 -32.50 13.46 -3.05
CA SER A 63 -31.83 13.47 -4.38
C SER A 63 -31.23 12.15 -4.87
N VAL A 64 -31.39 11.04 -4.13
CA VAL A 64 -31.01 9.67 -4.52
C VAL A 64 -32.08 8.70 -3.99
N ALA A 65 -33.19 8.57 -4.72
CA ALA A 65 -34.27 7.64 -4.36
C ALA A 65 -33.94 6.19 -4.77
N ARG A 66 -34.36 5.21 -3.95
CA ARG A 66 -34.26 3.78 -4.30
C ARG A 66 -35.28 3.45 -5.39
N LEU A 67 -34.82 3.22 -6.62
CA LEU A 67 -35.65 2.92 -7.80
C LEU A 67 -36.73 1.85 -7.54
N ALA A 68 -36.45 0.84 -6.72
CA ALA A 68 -37.40 -0.22 -6.38
C ALA A 68 -38.67 0.30 -5.68
N VAL A 69 -38.57 1.34 -4.83
CA VAL A 69 -39.74 1.93 -4.16
C VAL A 69 -40.48 2.86 -5.11
N ALA A 70 -39.74 3.65 -5.90
CA ALA A 70 -40.33 4.50 -6.94
C ALA A 70 -41.11 3.66 -7.97
N GLU A 71 -40.58 2.52 -8.42
CA GLU A 71 -41.26 1.61 -9.34
C GLU A 71 -42.54 1.01 -8.74
N LEU A 72 -42.55 0.67 -7.44
CA LEU A 72 -43.77 0.23 -6.76
C LEU A 72 -44.81 1.35 -6.71
N CYS A 73 -44.44 2.56 -6.31
CA CYS A 73 -45.38 3.68 -6.24
C CYS A 73 -45.92 4.07 -7.63
N ILE A 74 -45.08 4.09 -8.67
CA ILE A 74 -45.50 4.34 -10.06
C ILE A 74 -46.35 3.17 -10.58
N SER A 75 -46.10 1.93 -10.17
CA SER A 75 -46.98 0.78 -10.49
C SER A 75 -48.36 0.91 -9.83
N ILE A 76 -48.44 1.51 -8.64
CA ILE A 76 -49.69 1.73 -7.91
C ILE A 76 -50.50 2.89 -8.50
N SER A 77 -49.87 4.03 -8.77
CA SER A 77 -50.54 5.25 -9.27
C SER A 77 -50.71 5.27 -10.80
N PHE A 78 -49.73 4.75 -11.54
CA PHE A 78 -49.63 4.88 -13.00
C PHE A 78 -49.21 3.56 -13.69
N PRO A 79 -49.94 2.44 -13.50
CA PRO A 79 -49.51 1.10 -13.98
C PRO A 79 -49.21 1.04 -15.48
N ARG A 80 -49.86 1.87 -16.31
CA ARG A 80 -49.57 2.01 -17.76
C ARG A 80 -48.14 2.47 -18.04
N VAL A 81 -47.57 3.34 -17.20
CA VAL A 81 -46.19 3.82 -17.35
C VAL A 81 -45.21 2.67 -17.17
N ILE A 82 -45.41 1.82 -16.17
CA ILE A 82 -44.56 0.64 -15.93
C ILE A 82 -44.74 -0.42 -17.02
N LEU A 83 -45.96 -0.64 -17.54
CA LEU A 83 -46.18 -1.52 -18.69
C LEU A 83 -45.43 -1.02 -19.95
N GLN A 84 -45.44 0.29 -20.22
CA GLN A 84 -44.64 0.87 -21.30
C GLN A 84 -43.13 0.82 -21.02
N CYS A 85 -42.68 0.97 -19.78
CA CYS A 85 -41.28 0.78 -19.40
C CYS A 85 -40.81 -0.68 -19.60
N ARG A 86 -41.67 -1.67 -19.31
CA ARG A 86 -41.43 -3.09 -19.60
C ARG A 86 -41.37 -3.35 -21.10
N SER A 87 -42.31 -2.80 -21.88
CA SER A 87 -42.31 -2.89 -23.35
C SER A 87 -41.04 -2.27 -23.96
N LEU A 88 -40.67 -1.06 -23.53
CA LEU A 88 -39.44 -0.38 -23.91
C LEU A 88 -38.22 -1.25 -23.55
N SER A 89 -38.13 -1.75 -22.31
CA SER A 89 -37.03 -2.61 -21.87
C SER A 89 -36.88 -3.87 -22.74
N ASN A 90 -37.98 -4.49 -23.16
CA ASN A 90 -37.95 -5.68 -24.02
C ASN A 90 -37.52 -5.36 -25.47
N LEU A 91 -37.93 -4.20 -26.01
CA LEU A 91 -37.51 -3.73 -27.33
C LEU A 91 -36.06 -3.23 -27.35
N LEU A 92 -35.56 -2.72 -26.23
CA LEU A 92 -34.15 -2.38 -26.06
C LEU A 92 -33.30 -3.66 -25.92
N ALA A 93 -33.81 -4.69 -25.23
CA ALA A 93 -33.18 -6.00 -25.14
C ALA A 93 -33.08 -6.73 -26.49
N SER A 94 -34.07 -6.58 -27.39
CA SER A 94 -34.02 -7.25 -28.70
C SER A 94 -32.87 -6.76 -29.58
N LEU A 95 -32.35 -5.56 -29.35
CA LEU A 95 -31.15 -5.07 -30.06
C LEU A 95 -29.91 -5.93 -29.77
N SER A 96 -29.75 -6.51 -28.57
CA SER A 96 -28.60 -7.39 -28.29
C SER A 96 -28.69 -8.74 -29.01
N ALA A 97 -29.85 -9.11 -29.56
CA ALA A 97 -30.07 -10.32 -30.34
C ALA A 97 -29.97 -10.10 -31.86
N PHE A 98 -29.55 -8.92 -32.33
CA PHE A 98 -29.62 -8.54 -33.74
C PHE A 98 -28.51 -9.13 -34.65
N ASP A 99 -27.51 -9.86 -34.13
CA ASP A 99 -26.33 -10.25 -34.92
C ASP A 99 -25.82 -11.69 -34.69
N ASP A 100 -26.53 -12.67 -35.25
CA ASP A 100 -26.17 -14.10 -35.24
C ASP A 100 -24.90 -14.45 -36.06
N HIS A 101 -24.20 -13.47 -36.65
CA HIS A 101 -23.08 -13.72 -37.57
C HIS A 101 -21.76 -12.98 -37.26
N GLY A 102 -21.60 -12.29 -36.13
CA GLY A 102 -20.34 -11.54 -35.93
C GLY A 102 -20.03 -10.87 -34.59
N LYS A 103 -20.49 -11.39 -33.45
CA LYS A 103 -20.21 -10.83 -32.11
C LYS A 103 -20.73 -9.39 -31.92
N VAL A 104 -22.04 -9.20 -31.86
CA VAL A 104 -22.56 -8.30 -30.82
C VAL A 104 -22.15 -8.93 -29.48
N PRO A 105 -21.47 -8.19 -28.57
CA PRO A 105 -21.09 -8.76 -27.28
C PRO A 105 -22.32 -9.14 -26.48
N GLU A 106 -22.18 -10.16 -25.63
CA GLU A 106 -23.25 -10.60 -24.73
C GLU A 106 -23.60 -9.48 -23.74
N MET A 107 -24.59 -8.66 -24.11
CA MET A 107 -25.07 -7.53 -23.33
C MET A 107 -26.07 -8.06 -22.32
N SER A 108 -25.64 -8.16 -21.06
CA SER A 108 -26.43 -8.67 -19.94
C SER A 108 -27.55 -7.71 -19.52
N TRP A 109 -28.52 -7.49 -20.41
CA TRP A 109 -29.73 -6.70 -20.14
C TRP A 109 -30.62 -7.35 -19.07
N ASN A 110 -30.52 -8.67 -18.93
CA ASN A 110 -31.35 -9.50 -18.05
C ASN A 110 -30.69 -9.79 -16.69
N CYS A 111 -30.28 -8.75 -15.96
CA CYS A 111 -30.03 -8.89 -14.53
C CYS A 111 -31.36 -9.21 -13.81
N GLN A 112 -31.51 -10.46 -13.36
CA GLN A 112 -32.79 -11.00 -12.85
C GLN A 112 -33.33 -10.29 -11.60
N ASN A 113 -32.49 -9.53 -10.89
CA ASN A 113 -32.82 -8.88 -9.62
C ASN A 113 -32.92 -7.34 -9.68
N VAL A 114 -32.88 -6.74 -10.88
CA VAL A 114 -32.94 -5.26 -11.05
C VAL A 114 -34.36 -4.82 -11.44
N PRO A 115 -34.93 -3.78 -10.79
CA PRO A 115 -36.22 -3.18 -11.19
C PRO A 115 -36.20 -2.68 -12.64
N ASN A 116 -37.35 -2.60 -13.32
CA ASN A 116 -37.41 -2.13 -14.71
C ASN A 116 -36.89 -0.70 -14.88
N LEU A 117 -37.11 0.20 -13.90
CA LEU A 117 -36.54 1.54 -13.92
C LEU A 117 -35.01 1.53 -13.80
N GLY A 118 -34.43 0.56 -13.07
CA GLY A 118 -32.98 0.34 -13.02
C GLY A 118 -32.43 -0.18 -14.34
N LYS A 119 -33.13 -1.10 -15.00
CA LYS A 119 -32.77 -1.57 -16.36
C LYS A 119 -32.75 -0.45 -17.39
N LEU A 120 -33.58 0.59 -17.22
CA LEU A 120 -33.57 1.77 -18.09
C LEU A 120 -32.44 2.76 -17.75
N GLU A 121 -31.95 2.80 -16.50
CA GLU A 121 -30.82 3.64 -16.09
C GLU A 121 -29.46 3.04 -16.48
N ASP A 122 -29.26 1.76 -16.15
CA ASP A 122 -28.07 0.97 -16.50
C ASP A 122 -28.02 0.63 -18.00
N GLY A 123 -29.18 0.58 -18.64
CA GLY A 123 -29.30 0.41 -20.08
C GLY A 123 -28.62 1.55 -20.84
N PHE A 124 -27.75 1.20 -21.79
CA PHE A 124 -27.01 2.14 -22.67
C PHE A 124 -25.93 2.98 -21.96
N ASP A 125 -25.27 2.38 -20.98
CA ASP A 125 -24.05 2.91 -20.37
C ASP A 125 -22.91 3.19 -21.39
N LEU A 126 -21.74 3.61 -20.89
CA LEU A 126 -20.58 3.89 -21.74
C LEU A 126 -20.04 2.62 -22.43
N TYR A 127 -20.10 1.47 -21.76
CA TYR A 127 -19.65 0.19 -22.31
C TYR A 127 -20.54 -0.24 -23.49
N TRP A 128 -21.85 -0.22 -23.30
CA TRP A 128 -22.84 -0.60 -24.31
C TRP A 128 -22.68 0.24 -25.59
N ARG A 129 -22.49 1.56 -25.44
CA ARG A 129 -22.21 2.48 -26.57
C ARG A 129 -20.88 2.20 -27.26
N HIS A 130 -19.82 1.93 -26.52
CA HIS A 130 -18.51 1.54 -27.08
C HIS A 130 -18.62 0.29 -27.96
N GLN A 131 -19.33 -0.73 -27.47
CA GLN A 131 -19.49 -1.99 -28.20
C GLN A 131 -20.24 -1.81 -29.53
N TRP A 132 -21.31 -1.01 -29.58
CA TRP A 132 -22.02 -0.74 -30.83
C TRP A 132 -21.20 0.08 -31.83
N ASN A 133 -20.38 1.05 -31.38
CA ASN A 133 -19.44 1.71 -32.30
C ASN A 133 -18.49 0.68 -32.94
N GLY A 134 -18.03 -0.32 -32.17
CA GLY A 134 -17.28 -1.46 -32.71
C GLY A 134 -18.05 -2.28 -33.77
N VAL A 135 -19.36 -2.48 -33.59
CA VAL A 135 -20.23 -3.16 -34.57
C VAL A 135 -20.30 -2.35 -35.88
N PHE A 136 -20.60 -1.04 -35.81
CA PHE A 136 -20.67 -0.18 -37.00
C PHE A 136 -19.32 -0.05 -37.71
N GLU A 137 -18.21 0.03 -36.98
CA GLU A 137 -16.86 0.00 -37.55
C GLU A 137 -16.55 -1.31 -38.29
N ARG A 138 -16.97 -2.46 -37.77
CA ARG A 138 -16.85 -3.73 -38.49
C ARG A 138 -17.72 -3.73 -39.75
N TRP A 139 -18.98 -3.30 -39.68
CA TRP A 139 -19.85 -3.22 -40.86
C TRP A 139 -19.23 -2.33 -41.95
N LYS A 140 -18.63 -1.19 -41.60
CA LYS A 140 -17.90 -0.29 -42.52
C LYS A 140 -16.64 -0.95 -43.12
N LYS A 141 -15.94 -1.83 -42.39
CA LYS A 141 -14.70 -2.52 -42.84
C LYS A 141 -14.93 -3.82 -43.61
N GLU A 142 -16.00 -4.55 -43.29
CA GLU A 142 -16.30 -5.87 -43.86
C GLU A 142 -17.20 -5.81 -45.10
N ALA A 143 -17.85 -4.67 -45.35
CA ALA A 143 -18.70 -4.44 -46.51
C ALA A 143 -17.92 -4.54 -47.84
N LYS A 144 -18.05 -5.68 -48.52
CA LYS A 144 -17.57 -5.91 -49.89
C LYS A 144 -18.59 -5.59 -50.97
N ASP A 145 -19.86 -5.41 -50.57
CA ASP A 145 -21.02 -5.15 -51.41
C ASP A 145 -21.84 -4.02 -50.79
N TYR A 146 -22.23 -3.03 -51.60
CA TYR A 146 -23.04 -1.91 -51.13
C TYR A 146 -24.45 -2.35 -50.75
N GLN A 147 -25.01 -3.35 -51.44
CA GLN A 147 -26.37 -3.82 -51.20
C GLN A 147 -26.46 -4.50 -49.83
N TRP A 148 -25.48 -5.35 -49.49
CA TRP A 148 -25.36 -5.98 -48.17
C TRP A 148 -25.30 -4.96 -47.02
N LEU A 149 -24.50 -3.89 -47.17
CA LEU A 149 -24.40 -2.84 -46.13
C LEU A 149 -25.71 -2.03 -46.03
N ARG A 150 -26.37 -1.79 -47.15
CA ARG A 150 -27.65 -1.09 -47.23
C ARG A 150 -28.80 -1.89 -46.59
N ASP A 151 -28.87 -3.19 -46.86
CA ASP A 151 -29.89 -4.07 -46.30
C ASP A 151 -29.72 -4.19 -44.78
N ARG A 152 -28.50 -4.49 -44.31
CA ARG A 152 -28.20 -4.63 -42.87
C ARG A 152 -28.44 -3.34 -42.06
N THR A 153 -28.14 -2.18 -42.65
CA THR A 153 -28.44 -0.88 -42.02
C THR A 153 -29.92 -0.49 -42.14
N GLY A 154 -30.64 -0.99 -43.16
CA GLY A 154 -32.09 -0.89 -43.30
C GLY A 154 -32.83 -1.66 -42.21
N ASP A 155 -32.47 -2.92 -41.99
CA ASP A 155 -33.08 -3.78 -40.97
C ASP A 155 -32.88 -3.21 -39.56
N PHE A 156 -31.65 -2.76 -39.24
CA PHE A 156 -31.38 -2.12 -37.96
C PHE A 156 -32.16 -0.81 -37.77
N ARG A 157 -32.26 0.00 -38.83
CA ARG A 157 -33.06 1.24 -38.83
C ARG A 157 -34.54 0.96 -38.60
N SER A 158 -35.07 -0.13 -39.16
CA SER A 158 -36.44 -0.59 -38.94
C SER A 158 -36.68 -0.94 -37.47
N ASN A 159 -35.80 -1.74 -36.88
CA ASN A 159 -35.89 -2.12 -35.46
C ASN A 159 -35.80 -0.91 -34.52
N VAL A 160 -34.90 0.05 -34.78
CA VAL A 160 -34.80 1.29 -33.99
C VAL A 160 -36.00 2.22 -34.19
N ALA A 161 -36.68 2.20 -35.34
CA ALA A 161 -37.88 3.00 -35.59
C ALA A 161 -39.05 2.63 -34.66
N HIS A 162 -39.14 1.37 -34.21
CA HIS A 162 -40.18 0.93 -33.26
C HIS A 162 -39.93 1.41 -31.82
N ILE A 163 -38.68 1.69 -31.44
CA ILE A 163 -38.29 2.10 -30.08
C ILE A 163 -38.62 3.59 -29.84
N ARG A 164 -38.42 4.44 -30.85
CA ARG A 164 -38.49 5.91 -30.70
C ARG A 164 -39.86 6.45 -30.25
N PRO A 165 -41.02 5.98 -30.76
CA PRO A 165 -42.33 6.44 -30.31
C PRO A 165 -42.63 6.06 -28.85
N ILE A 166 -42.22 4.86 -28.43
CA ILE A 166 -42.41 4.38 -27.05
C ILE A 166 -41.54 5.18 -26.09
N LEU A 167 -40.26 5.39 -26.42
CA LEU A 167 -39.36 6.23 -25.63
C LEU A 167 -39.90 7.65 -25.46
N LEU A 168 -40.46 8.26 -26.52
CA LEU A 168 -41.06 9.59 -26.43
C LEU A 168 -42.27 9.61 -25.49
N THR A 169 -43.16 8.61 -25.59
CA THR A 169 -44.36 8.51 -24.74
C THR A 169 -44.00 8.29 -23.26
N VAL A 170 -42.99 7.46 -22.98
CA VAL A 170 -42.46 7.25 -21.61
C VAL A 170 -41.79 8.53 -21.08
N LYS A 171 -41.02 9.24 -21.91
CA LYS A 171 -40.39 10.52 -21.56
C LYS A 171 -41.43 11.60 -21.22
N GLU A 172 -42.51 11.70 -21.99
CA GLU A 172 -43.62 12.62 -21.69
C GLU A 172 -44.30 12.30 -20.36
N ALA A 173 -44.54 11.02 -20.06
CA ALA A 173 -45.08 10.59 -18.77
C ALA A 173 -44.11 10.90 -17.61
N PHE A 174 -42.81 10.64 -17.78
CA PHE A 174 -41.79 10.95 -16.78
C PHE A 174 -41.67 12.46 -16.53
N VAL A 175 -41.73 13.32 -17.56
CA VAL A 175 -41.75 14.79 -17.39
C VAL A 175 -42.93 15.24 -16.53
N GLN A 176 -44.10 14.60 -16.69
CA GLN A 176 -45.30 14.95 -15.92
C GLN A 176 -45.25 14.40 -14.49
N ILE A 177 -44.70 13.21 -14.27
CA ILE A 177 -44.46 12.67 -12.91
C ILE A 177 -43.39 13.51 -12.18
N ASP A 178 -42.30 13.88 -12.84
CA ASP A 178 -41.24 14.74 -12.26
C ASP A 178 -41.79 16.11 -11.85
N LYS A 179 -42.70 16.70 -12.62
CA LYS A 179 -43.46 17.91 -12.23
C LYS A 179 -44.41 17.69 -11.05
N MET A 180 -45.03 16.51 -10.94
CA MET A 180 -46.05 16.19 -9.92
C MET A 180 -45.45 15.80 -8.57
N ALA A 181 -44.28 15.15 -8.59
CA ALA A 181 -43.63 14.54 -7.43
C ALA A 181 -42.22 15.08 -7.13
N GLY A 182 -41.68 16.01 -7.93
CA GLY A 182 -40.32 16.52 -7.74
C GLY A 182 -39.23 15.47 -7.96
N THR A 183 -39.52 14.42 -8.73
CA THR A 183 -38.59 13.34 -9.07
C THR A 183 -37.68 13.72 -10.24
N TYR A 184 -36.73 12.84 -10.59
CA TYR A 184 -35.77 13.01 -11.69
C TYR A 184 -35.81 11.83 -12.68
N LEU A 185 -36.97 11.22 -12.90
CA LEU A 185 -37.17 10.03 -13.74
C LEU A 185 -36.75 10.27 -15.20
N VAL A 186 -36.91 11.49 -15.72
CA VAL A 186 -36.45 11.85 -17.08
C VAL A 186 -34.94 11.68 -17.24
N ALA A 187 -34.15 11.82 -16.16
CA ALA A 187 -32.70 11.64 -16.21
C ALA A 187 -32.28 10.19 -16.51
N LEU A 188 -33.10 9.20 -16.13
CA LEU A 188 -32.85 7.77 -16.40
C LEU A 188 -32.78 7.51 -17.92
N LEU A 189 -33.60 8.20 -18.71
CA LEU A 189 -33.67 8.03 -20.18
C LEU A 189 -32.50 8.70 -20.95
N ARG A 190 -31.62 9.45 -20.27
CA ARG A 190 -30.53 10.22 -20.90
C ARG A 190 -29.52 9.32 -21.63
N ASN A 191 -29.20 8.18 -21.05
CA ASN A 191 -28.25 7.21 -21.62
C ASN A 191 -28.79 6.62 -22.93
N ILE A 192 -30.05 6.18 -22.91
CA ILE A 192 -30.79 5.65 -24.06
C ILE A 192 -30.86 6.69 -25.20
N GLN A 193 -31.25 7.94 -24.89
CA GLN A 193 -31.29 9.02 -25.89
C GLN A 193 -29.92 9.23 -26.55
N THR A 194 -28.86 9.33 -25.74
CA THR A 194 -27.48 9.56 -26.23
C THR A 194 -27.01 8.45 -27.17
N ALA A 195 -27.48 7.21 -26.96
CA ALA A 195 -27.16 6.09 -27.82
C ALA A 195 -27.99 6.03 -29.10
N LEU A 196 -29.28 6.42 -29.07
CA LEU A 196 -30.08 6.59 -30.30
C LEU A 196 -29.47 7.67 -31.21
N ASP A 197 -29.02 8.78 -30.64
CA ASP A 197 -28.34 9.84 -31.39
C ASP A 197 -26.99 9.35 -31.97
N MET A 198 -26.31 8.43 -31.28
CA MET A 198 -25.09 7.76 -31.76
C MET A 198 -25.38 6.76 -32.89
N PHE A 199 -26.50 6.05 -32.83
CA PHE A 199 -26.97 5.19 -33.92
C PHE A 199 -27.29 5.99 -35.18
N ASP A 200 -28.02 7.09 -35.04
CA ASP A 200 -28.38 7.95 -36.18
C ASP A 200 -27.12 8.47 -36.90
N ARG A 201 -26.06 8.85 -36.16
CA ARG A 201 -24.76 9.24 -36.73
C ARG A 201 -24.05 8.08 -37.46
N ASN A 202 -23.85 6.94 -36.79
CA ASN A 202 -23.17 5.79 -37.39
C ASN A 202 -23.93 5.25 -38.63
N LEU A 203 -25.26 5.25 -38.61
CA LEU A 203 -26.08 4.85 -39.75
C LEU A 203 -25.95 5.81 -40.94
N ALA A 204 -25.71 7.10 -40.69
CA ALA A 204 -25.41 8.06 -41.77
C ALA A 204 -24.01 7.82 -42.36
N GLU A 205 -23.01 7.51 -41.54
CA GLU A 205 -21.67 7.13 -42.00
C GLU A 205 -21.68 5.83 -42.83
N CYS A 206 -22.41 4.80 -42.36
CA CYS A 206 -22.57 3.55 -43.12
C CYS A 206 -23.31 3.77 -44.45
N ALA A 207 -24.30 4.67 -44.49
CA ALA A 207 -24.97 5.03 -45.75
C ALA A 207 -24.01 5.72 -46.73
N ALA A 208 -23.20 6.68 -46.26
CA ALA A 208 -22.15 7.31 -47.06
C ALA A 208 -21.12 6.29 -47.58
N LYS A 209 -20.75 5.30 -46.77
CA LYS A 209 -19.85 4.21 -47.19
C LYS A 209 -20.51 3.27 -48.22
N ALA A 210 -21.80 3.01 -48.11
CA ALA A 210 -22.54 2.25 -49.12
C ALA A 210 -22.60 3.01 -50.47
N ASP A 211 -22.81 4.32 -50.47
CA ASP A 211 -22.76 5.12 -51.70
C ASP A 211 -21.35 5.16 -52.33
N GLU A 212 -20.28 5.23 -51.52
CA GLU A 212 -18.90 5.11 -51.99
C GLU A 212 -18.66 3.76 -52.68
N LEU A 213 -19.06 2.65 -52.03
CA LEU A 213 -18.95 1.30 -52.58
C LEU A 213 -19.79 1.12 -53.85
N ARG A 214 -20.97 1.73 -53.93
CA ARG A 214 -21.82 1.71 -55.12
C ARG A 214 -21.13 2.38 -56.31
N VAL A 215 -20.53 3.57 -56.12
CA VAL A 215 -19.76 4.27 -57.16
C VAL A 215 -18.54 3.45 -57.61
N GLU A 216 -17.89 2.72 -56.69
CA GLU A 216 -16.74 1.89 -57.02
C GLU A 216 -17.11 0.57 -57.73
N GLN A 217 -18.28 -0.01 -57.43
CA GLN A 217 -18.78 -1.23 -58.09
C GLN A 217 -19.49 -0.98 -59.43
N GLU A 218 -20.22 0.12 -59.58
CA GLU A 218 -20.90 0.52 -60.84
C GLU A 218 -19.91 1.05 -61.91
N ARG A 219 -18.63 1.20 -61.55
CA ARG A 219 -17.56 1.64 -62.46
C ARG A 219 -17.38 0.60 -63.59
N PRO A 220 -17.53 0.98 -64.88
CA PRO A 220 -17.55 0.02 -65.97
C PRO A 220 -16.22 -0.72 -66.14
N LYS A 221 -16.25 -2.05 -65.92
CA LYS A 221 -15.11 -2.96 -66.07
C LYS A 221 -14.81 -3.27 -67.54
N HIS A 222 -14.29 -2.29 -68.27
CA HIS A 222 -13.63 -2.49 -69.56
C HIS A 222 -12.23 -1.88 -69.55
N LEU A 223 -11.30 -2.61 -68.91
CA LEU A 223 -9.86 -2.72 -69.21
C LEU A 223 -9.23 -3.61 -68.12
N SER A 224 -8.96 -4.86 -68.48
CA SER A 224 -8.35 -5.91 -67.66
C SER A 224 -7.01 -6.34 -68.32
N PRO A 225 -6.27 -7.34 -67.82
CA PRO A 225 -6.24 -7.95 -66.48
C PRO A 225 -4.83 -7.98 -65.85
N PHE A 226 -4.72 -8.29 -64.56
CA PHE A 226 -4.06 -9.51 -64.04
C PHE A 226 -3.88 -9.41 -62.51
N ALA A 227 -4.61 -10.26 -61.79
CA ALA A 227 -4.42 -10.52 -60.37
C ALA A 227 -4.65 -12.02 -60.13
N ASN A 228 -3.79 -12.62 -59.30
CA ASN A 228 -3.95 -13.87 -58.53
C ASN A 228 -2.60 -14.06 -57.79
N SER A 229 -2.46 -13.97 -56.46
CA SER A 229 -3.13 -14.66 -55.33
C SER A 229 -2.32 -15.88 -54.84
N SER A 230 -2.04 -15.92 -53.53
CA SER A 230 -1.41 -17.02 -52.76
C SER A 230 0.02 -17.43 -53.18
N GLY A 231 0.88 -17.97 -52.31
CA GLY A 231 0.78 -18.20 -50.86
C GLY A 231 1.83 -19.22 -50.38
N ALA A 232 2.06 -19.27 -49.06
CA ALA A 232 2.71 -20.37 -48.32
C ALA A 232 4.19 -20.78 -48.59
N GLN A 233 4.97 -20.72 -47.50
CA GLN A 233 5.81 -21.80 -46.96
C GLN A 233 6.84 -22.57 -47.84
N SER A 234 8.11 -22.20 -47.59
CA SER A 234 9.13 -23.10 -47.01
C SER A 234 9.95 -24.07 -47.87
N TRP A 235 11.17 -24.30 -47.36
CA TRP A 235 12.08 -25.45 -47.54
C TRP A 235 13.05 -25.45 -48.74
N SER A 236 14.05 -26.30 -48.53
CA SER A 236 15.44 -26.23 -49.01
C SER A 236 15.73 -26.99 -50.31
N SER A 237 16.88 -26.64 -50.90
CA SER A 237 17.79 -27.53 -51.68
C SER A 237 17.42 -27.90 -53.12
N GLY A 238 18.43 -27.80 -54.00
CA GLY A 238 18.68 -28.82 -55.04
C GLY A 238 19.02 -28.32 -56.46
N SER A 239 20.29 -28.50 -56.86
CA SER A 239 20.81 -28.89 -58.21
C SER A 239 22.25 -28.34 -58.42
N ASN A 240 23.29 -29.19 -58.39
CA ASN A 240 23.90 -29.97 -59.49
C ASN A 240 24.89 -29.11 -60.35
N ILE A 241 26.22 -29.32 -60.30
CA ILE A 241 27.04 -30.40 -60.94
C ILE A 241 27.16 -30.19 -62.47
N PRO A 242 28.30 -30.41 -63.19
CA PRO A 242 29.53 -31.20 -62.86
C PRO A 242 30.92 -30.57 -63.20
N SER A 243 32.03 -31.19 -62.72
CA SER A 243 33.07 -31.87 -63.56
C SER A 243 34.50 -31.90 -63.00
N GLY A 244 35.03 -33.11 -62.72
CA GLY A 244 36.48 -33.44 -62.64
C GLY A 244 37.26 -32.97 -61.39
N GLY A 245 38.17 -33.75 -60.80
CA GLY A 245 38.51 -35.16 -61.01
C GLY A 245 39.79 -35.62 -60.27
N ILE A 246 39.69 -36.74 -59.54
CA ILE A 246 40.69 -37.85 -59.47
C ILE A 246 42.03 -37.70 -58.67
N THR A 247 42.14 -38.54 -57.62
CA THR A 247 43.32 -39.19 -56.95
C THR A 247 44.41 -38.47 -56.13
N GLN A 248 44.40 -38.77 -54.82
CA GLN A 248 45.39 -39.56 -54.03
C GLN A 248 46.93 -39.31 -54.02
N ARG A 249 47.44 -39.36 -52.76
CA ARG A 249 48.60 -40.12 -52.22
C ARG A 249 50.05 -39.53 -52.10
N THR A 250 50.38 -39.20 -50.84
CA THR A 250 51.52 -39.72 -50.02
C THR A 250 53.01 -39.51 -50.38
N SER A 251 53.73 -38.81 -49.47
CA SER A 251 54.84 -39.31 -48.59
C SER A 251 56.30 -38.83 -48.75
N PHE A 252 56.98 -38.76 -47.58
CA PHE A 252 58.44 -38.68 -47.26
C PHE A 252 59.32 -37.55 -47.87
N GLY A 253 60.31 -36.96 -47.16
CA GLY A 253 60.72 -37.04 -45.74
C GLY A 253 62.21 -36.63 -45.49
N ARG A 254 62.55 -36.26 -44.23
CA ARG A 254 63.92 -36.10 -43.62
C ARG A 254 64.86 -35.00 -44.18
N ASP A 255 65.85 -34.46 -43.45
CA ASP A 255 66.28 -34.41 -42.01
C ASP A 255 67.20 -33.16 -41.83
N GLY A 256 67.72 -32.71 -40.68
CA GLY A 256 67.65 -33.14 -39.26
C GLY A 256 68.90 -32.70 -38.46
N ASN A 257 68.78 -32.49 -37.13
CA ASN A 257 69.87 -32.40 -36.10
C ASN A 257 70.81 -31.14 -36.11
N ASN A 258 71.45 -30.66 -35.01
CA ASN A 258 71.36 -30.98 -33.56
C ASN A 258 72.00 -29.91 -32.62
N THR A 259 71.52 -29.90 -31.36
CA THR A 259 72.15 -29.61 -30.04
C THR A 259 73.10 -28.42 -29.72
N THR A 260 72.89 -27.88 -28.51
CA THR A 260 73.65 -26.87 -27.71
C THR A 260 74.72 -27.46 -26.76
N VAL A 261 75.71 -26.66 -26.32
CA VAL A 261 76.57 -26.91 -25.13
C VAL A 261 76.82 -25.61 -24.31
N HIS A 262 77.01 -25.76 -22.98
CA HIS A 262 77.17 -24.76 -21.90
C HIS A 262 78.51 -23.97 -21.86
N VAL A 263 78.59 -22.88 -21.06
CA VAL A 263 79.36 -22.76 -19.77
C VAL A 263 79.27 -21.31 -19.18
N GLU A 264 79.62 -21.14 -17.90
CA GLU A 264 79.24 -20.05 -16.97
C GLU A 264 80.26 -18.88 -16.74
N ASN A 265 79.77 -17.81 -16.06
CA ASN A 265 80.37 -17.02 -14.95
C ASN A 265 81.78 -16.35 -15.04
N GLY A 266 81.90 -15.10 -14.54
CA GLY A 266 83.22 -14.44 -14.36
C GLY A 266 83.29 -13.00 -13.79
N SER A 267 83.11 -12.84 -12.48
CA SER A 267 83.39 -11.67 -11.59
C SER A 267 84.57 -10.70 -11.92
N SER A 268 84.44 -9.40 -11.61
CA SER A 268 85.35 -8.66 -10.66
C SER A 268 84.96 -7.17 -10.34
N LYS A 269 85.43 -6.68 -9.18
CA LYS A 269 85.29 -5.28 -8.62
C LYS A 269 86.67 -4.54 -8.74
N PRO A 270 87.09 -3.47 -7.98
CA PRO A 270 86.44 -2.61 -6.94
C PRO A 270 86.85 -1.09 -6.89
N LYS A 271 86.45 -0.43 -5.78
CA LYS A 271 86.94 0.82 -5.12
C LYS A 271 86.22 2.13 -5.45
N GLU A 272 86.08 3.13 -4.57
CA GLU A 272 85.98 3.31 -3.10
C GLU A 272 86.40 4.76 -2.76
N ARG A 273 85.62 5.45 -1.89
CA ARG A 273 85.89 6.66 -1.05
C ARG A 273 84.62 7.54 -1.05
N ARG A 274 84.11 8.07 0.07
CA ARG A 274 84.56 8.11 1.48
C ARG A 274 83.37 8.11 2.45
N LEU A 275 83.53 7.42 3.58
CA LEU A 275 82.78 7.59 4.84
C LEU A 275 83.09 8.99 5.47
N THR A 276 82.42 9.59 6.45
CA THR A 276 81.33 9.17 7.38
C THR A 276 80.73 10.40 8.10
N LYS A 277 79.40 10.43 8.33
CA LYS A 277 78.75 10.55 9.65
C LYS A 277 77.27 10.98 9.51
N LEU A 278 76.37 10.00 9.53
CA LEU A 278 75.09 10.04 10.26
C LEU A 278 74.45 8.64 10.19
N ARG A 279 74.97 7.72 11.03
CA ARG A 279 74.51 6.34 11.13
C ARG A 279 73.88 6.14 12.50
N GLN A 280 72.57 6.36 12.62
CA GLN A 280 71.69 5.72 13.63
C GLN A 280 70.22 6.16 13.50
N ARG A 281 69.50 5.50 12.60
CA ARG A 281 68.10 5.02 12.73
C ARG A 281 67.75 4.25 11.46
N PHE A 282 66.80 3.33 11.54
CA PHE A 282 66.45 2.33 10.51
C PHE A 282 67.49 1.21 10.30
N SER A 283 67.47 0.23 11.21
CA SER A 283 67.61 -1.17 10.82
C SER A 283 66.32 -1.58 10.09
N ILE A 284 66.37 -1.71 8.77
CA ILE A 284 65.26 -2.29 7.99
C ILE A 284 65.52 -3.79 7.86
N ASN A 285 64.50 -4.60 8.19
CA ASN A 285 64.57 -6.05 8.12
C ASN A 285 64.77 -6.51 6.66
N PRO A 286 65.77 -7.35 6.32
CA PRO A 286 66.06 -7.71 4.93
C PRO A 286 64.90 -8.42 4.21
N ASP A 287 64.20 -9.30 4.93
CA ASP A 287 63.17 -10.20 4.38
C ASP A 287 61.96 -9.47 3.78
N ALA A 288 61.74 -8.22 4.19
CA ALA A 288 60.67 -7.39 3.65
C ALA A 288 60.93 -7.01 2.18
N ARG A 289 62.17 -7.02 1.67
CA ARG A 289 62.48 -6.52 0.32
C ARG A 289 62.21 -7.54 -0.80
N GLU A 290 62.26 -8.83 -0.48
CA GLU A 290 62.11 -9.92 -1.45
C GLU A 290 60.63 -10.17 -1.79
N ASN A 291 59.75 -10.14 -0.76
CA ASN A 291 58.30 -10.28 -0.94
C ASN A 291 57.64 -9.17 -1.78
N HIS A 292 58.18 -7.95 -1.78
CA HIS A 292 57.60 -6.80 -2.52
C HIS A 292 57.62 -7.00 -4.04
N TRP A 293 58.67 -7.60 -4.61
CA TRP A 293 58.71 -7.82 -6.07
C TRP A 293 57.80 -8.97 -6.48
N ILE A 294 57.73 -10.04 -5.68
CA ILE A 294 56.87 -11.20 -5.94
C ILE A 294 55.39 -10.79 -5.94
N THR A 295 54.97 -9.88 -5.05
CA THR A 295 53.58 -9.36 -5.05
C THR A 295 53.28 -8.47 -6.26
N LEU A 296 54.25 -7.71 -6.77
CA LEU A 296 54.05 -6.85 -7.95
C LEU A 296 54.03 -7.67 -9.25
N PHE A 297 54.85 -8.74 -9.35
CA PHE A 297 54.71 -9.75 -10.42
C PHE A 297 53.46 -10.63 -10.25
N GLY A 298 52.89 -10.73 -9.05
CA GLY A 298 51.58 -11.36 -8.83
C GLY A 298 50.44 -10.68 -9.59
N LEU A 299 50.51 -9.34 -9.75
CA LEU A 299 49.52 -8.57 -10.50
C LEU A 299 49.48 -8.93 -12.00
N SER A 300 50.59 -9.35 -12.61
CA SER A 300 50.59 -9.79 -14.01
C SER A 300 49.90 -11.14 -14.23
N LYS A 301 49.54 -11.85 -13.15
CA LYS A 301 48.68 -13.04 -13.17
C LYS A 301 47.22 -12.73 -12.82
N SER A 302 46.87 -11.46 -12.60
CA SER A 302 45.48 -11.04 -12.39
C SER A 302 44.64 -11.39 -13.64
N PRO A 303 43.43 -11.98 -13.48
CA PRO A 303 42.53 -12.24 -14.61
C PRO A 303 42.28 -11.00 -15.47
N VAL A 304 42.20 -9.82 -14.84
CA VAL A 304 42.03 -8.53 -15.54
C VAL A 304 43.21 -8.22 -16.46
N VAL A 305 44.45 -8.43 -15.98
CA VAL A 305 45.67 -8.18 -16.77
C VAL A 305 45.84 -9.21 -17.88
N LEU A 306 45.45 -10.47 -17.65
CA LEU A 306 45.43 -11.51 -18.67
C LEU A 306 44.41 -11.20 -19.78
N ILE A 307 43.17 -10.80 -19.42
CA ILE A 307 42.14 -10.38 -20.38
C ILE A 307 42.63 -9.19 -21.22
N LEU A 308 43.21 -8.17 -20.57
CA LEU A 308 43.77 -7.02 -21.29
C LEU A 308 44.91 -7.43 -22.23
N THR A 309 45.79 -8.35 -21.81
CA THR A 309 46.89 -8.86 -22.65
C THR A 309 46.35 -9.62 -23.87
N VAL A 310 45.27 -10.41 -23.72
CA VAL A 310 44.57 -11.09 -24.81
C VAL A 310 43.83 -10.12 -25.73
N ALA A 311 43.44 -8.93 -25.24
CA ALA A 311 42.87 -7.85 -26.06
C ALA A 311 43.93 -7.04 -26.85
N MET A 312 45.24 -7.27 -26.62
CA MET A 312 46.29 -6.54 -27.31
C MET A 312 46.38 -6.86 -28.83
N PRO A 313 46.34 -8.13 -29.29
CA PRO A 313 46.37 -8.44 -30.72
C PRO A 313 45.15 -7.89 -31.51
N PRO A 314 43.89 -7.99 -31.02
CA PRO A 314 42.75 -7.31 -31.64
C PRO A 314 42.93 -5.79 -31.72
N THR A 315 43.52 -5.15 -30.70
CA THR A 315 43.78 -3.71 -30.70
C THR A 315 44.81 -3.32 -31.77
N ILE A 316 45.88 -4.11 -31.92
CA ILE A 316 46.89 -3.94 -32.97
C ILE A 316 46.26 -4.16 -34.35
N TYR A 317 45.43 -5.18 -34.51
CA TYR A 317 44.72 -5.47 -35.76
C TYR A 317 43.74 -4.35 -36.13
N SER A 318 42.98 -3.82 -35.17
CA SER A 318 42.13 -2.64 -35.37
C SER A 318 42.94 -1.40 -35.76
N THR A 319 44.13 -1.22 -35.20
CA THR A 319 45.04 -0.12 -35.57
C THR A 319 45.53 -0.23 -37.01
N ILE A 320 45.76 -1.46 -37.50
CA ILE A 320 46.18 -1.74 -38.89
C ILE A 320 45.01 -1.63 -39.88
N LEU A 321 43.79 -1.97 -39.46
CA LEU A 321 42.58 -1.86 -40.29
C LEU A 321 42.04 -0.43 -40.41
N CYS A 322 42.37 0.46 -39.47
CA CYS A 322 41.98 1.87 -39.57
C CYS A 322 42.78 2.59 -40.66
N GLY A 323 42.16 2.73 -41.83
CA GLY A 323 42.67 3.57 -42.91
C GLY A 323 42.78 5.06 -42.54
N PRO A 324 43.50 5.86 -43.33
CA PRO A 324 43.52 7.31 -43.16
C PRO A 324 42.11 7.89 -43.37
N PRO A 325 41.70 8.92 -42.59
CA PRO A 325 40.38 9.52 -42.73
C PRO A 325 40.26 10.33 -44.03
N ASP A 326 39.09 10.29 -44.67
CA ASP A 326 38.81 10.97 -45.94
C ASP A 326 38.93 12.51 -45.84
N ALA A 327 38.77 13.06 -44.62
CA ALA A 327 38.99 14.47 -44.32
C ALA A 327 39.55 14.66 -42.91
N VAL A 328 40.38 15.69 -42.72
CA VAL A 328 40.98 16.08 -41.44
C VAL A 328 40.57 17.53 -41.11
N PRO A 329 40.03 17.83 -39.91
CA PRO A 329 39.86 16.91 -38.78
C PRO A 329 38.66 15.96 -38.91
N ALA A 330 38.86 14.71 -38.52
CA ALA A 330 37.85 13.65 -38.50
C ALA A 330 36.93 13.78 -37.27
N LEU A 331 35.90 14.63 -37.38
CA LEU A 331 34.89 14.89 -36.35
C LEU A 331 33.61 14.06 -36.57
N ASP A 332 33.78 12.75 -36.73
CA ASP A 332 32.68 11.81 -36.99
C ASP A 332 32.00 11.32 -35.69
N SER A 333 31.03 10.42 -35.81
CA SER A 333 30.35 9.81 -34.66
C SER A 333 31.32 9.04 -33.74
N ASN A 334 32.41 8.49 -34.30
CA ASN A 334 33.42 7.77 -33.54
C ASN A 334 34.27 8.73 -32.70
N PHE A 335 34.65 9.90 -33.21
CA PHE A 335 35.29 10.97 -32.44
C PHE A 335 34.46 11.35 -31.20
N TYR A 336 33.16 11.63 -31.37
CA TYR A 336 32.29 11.98 -30.25
C TYR A 336 32.09 10.81 -29.27
N SER A 337 32.08 9.57 -29.75
CA SER A 337 32.08 8.37 -28.91
C SER A 337 33.36 8.27 -28.06
N THR A 338 34.54 8.43 -28.66
CA THR A 338 35.84 8.45 -27.97
C THR A 338 35.93 9.60 -26.96
N LEU A 339 35.42 10.78 -27.30
CA LEU A 339 35.36 11.93 -26.40
C LEU A 339 34.43 11.68 -25.20
N SER A 340 33.27 11.05 -25.42
CA SER A 340 32.34 10.65 -24.35
C SER A 340 32.95 9.60 -23.41
N GLN A 341 33.69 8.64 -23.96
CA GLN A 341 34.44 7.65 -23.18
C GLN A 341 35.55 8.29 -22.33
N PHE A 342 36.25 9.30 -22.87
CA PHE A 342 37.23 10.09 -22.12
C PHE A 342 36.58 10.90 -20.98
N ILE A 343 35.43 11.55 -21.21
CA ILE A 343 34.73 12.30 -20.17
C ILE A 343 34.24 11.36 -19.06
N SER A 344 33.74 10.18 -19.42
CA SER A 344 33.31 9.16 -18.47
C SER A 344 34.49 8.56 -17.68
N SER A 345 35.64 8.32 -18.32
CA SER A 345 36.84 7.84 -17.63
C SER A 345 37.43 8.90 -16.69
N LEU A 346 37.37 10.18 -17.06
CA LEU A 346 37.76 11.30 -16.22
C LEU A 346 36.88 11.43 -14.97
N ALA A 347 35.57 11.19 -15.08
CA ALA A 347 34.67 11.14 -13.94
C ALA A 347 35.03 9.99 -12.97
N GLY A 348 35.33 8.80 -13.49
CA GLY A 348 35.85 7.67 -12.70
C GLY A 348 37.18 8.00 -12.01
N LEU A 349 38.10 8.65 -12.74
CA LEU A 349 39.39 9.10 -12.20
C LEU A 349 39.21 10.12 -11.08
N TYR A 350 38.26 11.05 -11.21
CA TYR A 350 37.96 12.06 -10.19
C TYR A 350 37.53 11.44 -8.85
N VAL A 351 36.80 10.32 -8.86
CA VAL A 351 36.46 9.57 -7.63
C VAL A 351 37.71 9.06 -6.91
N ILE A 352 38.72 8.58 -7.65
CA ILE A 352 40.01 8.11 -7.11
C ILE A 352 40.88 9.30 -6.64
N VAL A 353 40.78 10.45 -7.33
CA VAL A 353 41.61 11.63 -7.09
C VAL A 353 41.09 12.51 -5.93
N LYS A 354 39.78 12.58 -5.72
CA LYS A 354 39.15 13.41 -4.68
C LYS A 354 39.66 13.12 -3.24
N PRO A 355 39.87 11.86 -2.80
CA PRO A 355 40.47 11.56 -1.50
C PRO A 355 41.93 12.05 -1.35
N LEU A 356 42.71 12.05 -2.44
CA LEU A 356 44.13 12.44 -2.42
C LEU A 356 44.33 13.92 -2.05
N PHE A 357 43.35 14.77 -2.39
CA PHE A 357 43.33 16.20 -2.06
C PHE A 357 42.68 16.52 -0.70
N SER A 358 42.19 15.53 0.06
CA SER A 358 41.66 15.78 1.41
C SER A 358 42.78 16.27 2.35
N ARG A 359 42.49 17.36 3.08
CA ARG A 359 43.39 17.87 4.14
C ARG A 359 43.44 16.97 5.37
N LYS A 360 42.50 16.04 5.56
CA LYS A 360 42.48 15.12 6.70
C LYS A 360 43.42 13.94 6.45
N LYS A 361 44.39 13.73 7.36
CA LYS A 361 45.35 12.60 7.29
C LYS A 361 44.71 11.20 7.26
N LYS A 362 43.45 11.05 7.69
CA LYS A 362 42.72 9.78 7.70
C LYS A 362 42.18 9.37 6.32
N ASP A 363 42.01 10.31 5.39
CA ASP A 363 41.32 10.05 4.11
C ASP A 363 42.30 9.76 2.96
N LYS A 364 43.62 9.81 3.22
CA LYS A 364 44.64 9.57 2.19
C LYS A 364 44.75 8.09 1.89
N ILE A 365 44.53 7.74 0.63
CA ILE A 365 44.76 6.40 0.08
C ILE A 365 46.20 5.99 0.41
N LYS A 366 46.35 4.96 1.24
CA LYS A 366 47.61 4.24 1.42
C LYS A 366 47.71 3.19 0.32
N THR A 367 48.90 3.01 -0.20
CA THR A 367 49.24 2.00 -1.21
C THR A 367 50.67 1.54 -0.96
N SER A 368 50.93 0.24 -1.03
CA SER A 368 52.26 -0.36 -0.85
C SER A 368 53.29 0.18 -1.86
N PHE A 369 52.85 0.62 -3.05
CA PHE A 369 53.71 1.18 -4.10
C PHE A 369 53.26 2.58 -4.54
N PRO A 370 53.42 3.63 -3.70
CA PRO A 370 52.83 4.94 -3.98
C PRO A 370 53.39 5.59 -5.24
N LYS A 371 54.71 5.46 -5.50
CA LYS A 371 55.33 5.99 -6.72
C LYS A 371 54.72 5.37 -7.98
N THR A 372 54.57 4.04 -8.01
CA THR A 372 53.98 3.30 -9.13
C THR A 372 52.50 3.62 -9.32
N PHE A 373 51.76 3.76 -8.21
CA PHE A 373 50.35 4.15 -8.25
C PHE A 373 50.17 5.54 -8.90
N TYR A 374 50.91 6.55 -8.45
CA TYR A 374 50.82 7.90 -9.04
C TYR A 374 51.31 7.97 -10.49
N THR A 375 52.34 7.20 -10.89
CA THR A 375 52.77 7.17 -12.29
C THR A 375 51.77 6.50 -13.21
N MET A 376 51.13 5.40 -12.79
CA MET A 376 50.04 4.77 -13.56
C MET A 376 48.82 5.69 -13.69
N LEU A 377 48.43 6.38 -12.61
CA LEU A 377 47.31 7.31 -12.61
C LEU A 377 47.55 8.51 -13.55
N ALA A 378 48.77 9.08 -13.51
CA ALA A 378 49.15 10.19 -14.39
C ALA A 378 49.28 9.74 -15.86
N LEU A 379 49.84 8.55 -16.11
CA LEU A 379 49.97 7.99 -17.45
C LEU A 379 48.60 7.68 -18.07
N SER A 380 47.65 7.17 -17.28
CA SER A 380 46.27 6.97 -17.70
C SER A 380 45.63 8.28 -18.15
N LEU A 381 45.61 9.31 -17.28
CA LEU A 381 45.04 10.61 -17.60
C LEU A 381 45.65 11.23 -18.87
N LEU A 382 46.97 11.20 -18.98
CA LEU A 382 47.68 11.78 -20.11
C LEU A 382 47.40 11.04 -21.42
N THR A 383 47.39 9.71 -21.41
CA THR A 383 47.12 8.90 -22.62
C THR A 383 45.65 8.94 -23.02
N SER A 384 44.71 9.03 -22.07
CA SER A 384 43.28 9.22 -22.36
C SER A 384 43.01 10.55 -23.04
N LEU A 385 43.57 11.64 -22.52
CA LEU A 385 43.46 12.98 -23.13
C LEU A 385 44.14 13.01 -24.50
N THR A 386 45.34 12.43 -24.62
CA THR A 386 46.07 12.37 -25.90
C THR A 386 45.31 11.54 -26.93
N SER A 387 44.65 10.44 -26.54
CA SER A 387 43.79 9.64 -27.42
C SER A 387 42.62 10.47 -27.96
N ALA A 388 41.85 11.15 -27.09
CA ALA A 388 40.71 11.96 -27.50
C ALA A 388 41.12 13.10 -28.45
N VAL A 389 42.26 13.76 -28.19
CA VAL A 389 42.80 14.82 -29.05
C VAL A 389 43.33 14.25 -30.37
N THR A 390 44.17 13.22 -30.34
CA THR A 390 44.79 12.66 -31.56
C THR A 390 43.79 12.03 -32.52
N TYR A 391 42.63 11.55 -32.05
CA TYR A 391 41.59 10.97 -32.92
C TYR A 391 41.23 11.90 -34.09
N ALA A 392 41.05 13.19 -33.81
CA ALA A 392 40.65 14.17 -34.82
C ALA A 392 41.67 14.33 -35.97
N TRP A 393 42.94 13.99 -35.77
CA TRP A 393 43.99 14.08 -36.81
C TRP A 393 44.52 12.71 -37.28
N SER A 394 44.40 11.67 -36.46
CA SER A 394 44.82 10.30 -36.77
C SER A 394 44.04 9.30 -35.92
N PRO A 395 42.89 8.79 -36.40
CA PRO A 395 42.10 7.78 -35.71
C PRO A 395 42.91 6.53 -35.36
N ALA A 396 43.77 6.06 -36.27
CA ALA A 396 44.64 4.91 -36.04
C ALA A 396 45.62 5.12 -34.87
N ALA A 397 46.15 6.32 -34.67
CA ALA A 397 47.05 6.61 -33.54
C ALA A 397 46.31 6.73 -32.19
N SER A 398 45.01 7.02 -32.20
CA SER A 398 44.20 7.18 -30.99
C SER A 398 43.90 5.84 -30.30
N ILE A 399 43.68 4.77 -31.07
CA ILE A 399 43.36 3.42 -30.59
C ILE A 399 44.38 2.86 -29.57
N PRO A 400 45.70 2.81 -29.87
CA PRO A 400 46.68 2.32 -28.90
C PRO A 400 46.80 3.21 -27.67
N LEU A 401 46.56 4.52 -27.79
CA LEU A 401 46.59 5.46 -26.65
C LEU A 401 45.41 5.21 -25.70
N ALA A 402 44.20 4.97 -26.22
CA ALA A 402 43.03 4.59 -25.43
C ALA A 402 43.26 3.28 -24.66
N TYR A 403 43.86 2.29 -25.32
CA TYR A 403 44.19 1.00 -24.71
C TYR A 403 45.21 1.15 -23.56
N VAL A 404 46.28 1.94 -23.75
CA VAL A 404 47.27 2.23 -22.68
C VAL A 404 46.62 2.96 -21.49
N SER A 405 45.69 3.89 -21.76
CA SER A 405 44.91 4.56 -20.72
C SER A 405 44.12 3.58 -19.86
N GLY A 406 43.40 2.65 -20.50
CA GLY A 406 42.60 1.63 -19.82
C GLY A 406 43.46 0.64 -19.02
N LEU A 407 44.58 0.18 -19.59
CA LEU A 407 45.51 -0.74 -18.92
C LEU A 407 46.11 -0.13 -17.65
N THR A 408 46.62 1.10 -17.74
CA THR A 408 47.26 1.79 -16.62
C THR A 408 46.27 2.14 -15.50
N LEU A 409 45.02 2.48 -15.84
CA LEU A 409 43.94 2.69 -14.85
C LEU A 409 43.61 1.40 -14.09
N ASN A 410 43.47 0.27 -14.78
CA ASN A 410 43.19 -1.02 -14.15
C ASN A 410 44.32 -1.47 -13.21
N ILE A 411 45.58 -1.24 -13.58
CA ILE A 411 46.73 -1.51 -12.70
C ILE A 411 46.69 -0.61 -11.45
N ALA A 412 46.36 0.67 -11.59
CA ALA A 412 46.21 1.58 -10.45
C ALA A 412 45.09 1.13 -9.49
N THR A 413 43.94 0.69 -10.01
CA THR A 413 42.81 0.17 -9.22
C THR A 413 43.17 -1.13 -8.49
N LEU A 414 43.86 -2.07 -9.14
CA LEU A 414 44.32 -3.32 -8.51
C LEU A 414 45.28 -3.05 -7.33
N LEU A 415 46.14 -2.04 -7.43
CA LEU A 415 47.02 -1.62 -6.33
C LEU A 415 46.24 -1.10 -5.10
N ILE A 416 45.08 -0.45 -5.29
CA ILE A 416 44.20 -0.02 -4.18
C ILE A 416 43.52 -1.23 -3.53
N ILE A 417 42.98 -2.15 -4.33
CA ILE A 417 42.26 -3.34 -3.84
C ILE A 417 43.21 -4.24 -3.03
N GLN A 418 44.42 -4.47 -3.54
CA GLN A 418 45.43 -5.29 -2.87
C GLN A 418 45.86 -4.69 -1.52
N ASP A 419 46.06 -3.37 -1.45
CA ASP A 419 46.43 -2.70 -0.20
C ASP A 419 45.30 -2.74 0.84
N SER A 420 44.06 -2.56 0.38
CA SER A 420 42.86 -2.66 1.23
C SER A 420 42.72 -4.06 1.83
N GLY A 421 42.92 -5.11 1.02
CA GLY A 421 42.94 -6.50 1.48
C GLY A 421 44.05 -6.81 2.49
N ASN A 422 45.21 -6.18 2.37
CA ASN A 422 46.29 -6.30 3.35
C ASN A 422 45.95 -5.58 4.66
N GLN A 423 45.41 -4.36 4.61
CA GLN A 423 44.98 -3.60 5.79
C GLN A 423 43.87 -4.33 6.58
N ILE A 424 42.95 -5.01 5.90
CA ILE A 424 41.93 -5.87 6.55
C ILE A 424 42.60 -7.05 7.26
N LYS A 425 43.56 -7.73 6.61
CA LYS A 425 44.31 -8.85 7.22
C LYS A 425 45.15 -8.43 8.42
N GLU A 426 45.77 -7.24 8.39
CA GLU A 426 46.49 -6.68 9.54
C GLU A 426 45.54 -6.30 10.67
N THR A 427 44.37 -5.71 10.36
CA THR A 427 43.36 -5.35 11.36
C THR A 427 42.77 -6.58 12.06
N ASN A 428 42.46 -7.64 11.30
CA ASN A 428 41.95 -8.88 11.89
C ASN A 428 42.99 -9.56 12.77
N ARG A 429 44.26 -9.60 12.35
CA ARG A 429 45.35 -10.16 13.19
C ARG A 429 45.54 -9.36 14.48
N TYR A 430 45.41 -8.04 14.42
CA TYR A 430 45.45 -7.16 15.60
C TYR A 430 44.25 -7.36 16.55
N ASN A 431 43.11 -7.84 16.04
CA ASN A 431 41.94 -8.20 16.85
C ASN A 431 42.07 -9.62 17.45
N GLU A 432 42.75 -10.54 16.77
CA GLU A 432 43.05 -11.90 17.28
C GLU A 432 44.16 -11.89 18.36
N ASP A 433 45.11 -10.97 18.28
CA ASP A 433 46.20 -10.81 19.28
C ASP A 433 45.75 -10.11 20.60
N LEU A 434 44.46 -9.82 20.78
CA LEU A 434 43.91 -9.26 22.03
C LEU A 434 43.54 -10.38 23.03
N PRO A 435 44.21 -10.51 24.18
CA PRO A 435 43.92 -11.58 25.13
C PRO A 435 42.60 -11.36 25.85
N GLU A 436 41.75 -12.38 25.77
CA GLU A 436 40.50 -12.53 26.52
C GLU A 436 40.80 -12.52 28.03
N PHE A 437 40.38 -11.48 28.76
CA PHE A 437 40.60 -11.36 30.20
C PHE A 437 39.30 -11.18 30.98
N ALA A 438 39.14 -12.06 31.97
CA ALA A 438 37.96 -12.18 32.82
C ALA A 438 37.68 -10.95 33.69
N ILE A 439 36.46 -10.87 34.21
CA ILE A 439 35.95 -9.85 35.11
C ILE A 439 36.41 -10.10 36.55
N PRO A 440 36.99 -9.10 37.25
CA PRO A 440 36.86 -8.97 38.69
C PRO A 440 36.35 -7.56 39.11
N PRO A 441 35.89 -7.38 40.37
CA PRO A 441 34.90 -6.35 40.69
C PRO A 441 35.47 -4.93 40.89
N ARG A 442 34.66 -3.92 40.56
CA ARG A 442 34.98 -2.52 40.83
C ARG A 442 34.65 -2.13 42.28
N THR A 443 35.68 -1.92 43.07
CA THR A 443 35.62 -1.08 44.28
C THR A 443 36.59 0.11 44.15
N THR A 444 36.01 1.31 44.25
CA THR A 444 36.60 2.57 44.76
C THR A 444 37.87 3.20 44.13
N LEU A 445 37.64 4.43 43.63
CA LEU A 445 38.38 5.68 43.90
C LEU A 445 39.58 6.14 43.03
N GLN A 446 39.27 7.19 42.27
CA GLN A 446 39.99 8.49 42.18
C GLN A 446 41.34 8.64 41.46
N SER A 447 41.54 9.88 40.99
CA SER A 447 42.66 10.40 40.18
C SER A 447 42.66 9.87 38.73
N ILE A 448 42.95 10.66 37.68
CA ILE A 448 43.48 12.03 37.58
C ILE A 448 42.70 12.82 36.52
N THR A 449 42.19 14.01 36.88
CA THR A 449 41.83 15.06 35.93
C THR A 449 42.79 16.25 36.07
N LYS A 450 43.72 16.40 35.13
CA LYS A 450 44.48 17.64 34.91
C LYS A 450 44.84 17.83 33.44
N THR A 451 44.33 18.91 32.87
CA THR A 451 45.01 19.68 31.82
C THR A 451 44.41 21.09 31.87
N ASP A 452 45.24 22.06 32.24
CA ASP A 452 44.80 23.43 32.52
C ASP A 452 44.59 24.24 31.22
N ASN A 453 43.53 25.05 31.19
CA ASN A 453 43.52 26.26 30.36
C ASN A 453 42.52 27.31 30.90
N PRO A 454 42.98 28.43 31.50
CA PRO A 454 42.11 29.39 32.18
C PRO A 454 41.75 30.59 31.28
N ALA A 455 40.71 30.43 30.46
CA ALA A 455 39.99 31.55 29.84
C ALA A 455 38.52 31.13 29.62
N TRP A 456 37.58 32.08 29.72
CA TRP A 456 36.11 31.88 29.58
C TRP A 456 35.35 31.25 30.77
N GLN A 457 35.76 31.55 32.00
CA GLN A 457 34.88 31.47 33.19
C GLN A 457 34.70 32.87 33.79
N ASN A 458 33.81 33.68 33.19
CA ASN A 458 33.19 34.83 33.83
C ASN A 458 31.99 35.32 33.01
N GLU A 459 30.89 34.54 33.03
CA GLU A 459 29.51 35.07 33.10
C GLU A 459 28.49 33.92 33.26
N LYS A 460 27.27 34.28 33.69
CA LYS A 460 26.12 33.37 33.93
C LYS A 460 26.23 32.41 35.11
N LYS A 461 26.31 32.98 36.32
CA LYS A 461 25.58 32.43 37.48
C LYS A 461 24.27 33.21 37.66
N THR A 462 23.15 32.61 37.26
CA THR A 462 21.81 33.05 37.69
C THR A 462 20.90 31.84 37.90
N VAL A 463 20.79 31.44 39.17
CA VAL A 463 19.71 30.71 39.85
C VAL A 463 18.75 29.85 38.98
N LEU A 464 18.83 28.52 39.17
CA LEU A 464 17.71 27.57 38.94
C LEU A 464 17.61 26.62 40.16
N PRO A 465 16.42 26.11 40.56
CA PRO A 465 16.26 25.43 41.86
C PRO A 465 16.78 23.99 41.89
N GLN A 466 17.44 23.61 42.99
CA GLN A 466 18.06 22.28 43.20
C GLN A 466 17.10 21.07 43.16
N ARG A 467 15.78 21.27 43.12
CA ARG A 467 14.79 20.17 43.07
C ARG A 467 14.78 19.41 41.74
N GLN A 468 14.98 20.09 40.61
CA GLN A 468 14.99 19.43 39.29
C GLN A 468 16.24 18.57 39.07
N THR A 469 17.39 18.94 39.64
CA THR A 469 18.63 18.15 39.56
C THR A 469 18.59 16.81 40.29
N ALA A 470 17.65 16.61 41.21
CA ALA A 470 17.43 15.30 41.85
C ALA A 470 16.61 14.38 40.94
N GLN A 471 15.47 14.85 40.42
CA GLN A 471 14.66 14.10 39.46
C GLN A 471 15.42 13.78 38.17
N MET A 472 16.19 14.72 37.62
CA MET A 472 17.01 14.48 36.42
C MET A 472 18.06 13.39 36.66
N LYS A 473 18.64 13.30 37.87
CA LYS A 473 19.59 12.23 38.22
C LYS A 473 18.91 10.89 38.45
N ASP A 474 17.72 10.89 39.05
CA ASP A 474 16.93 9.66 39.25
C ASP A 474 16.45 9.10 37.89
N LEU A 475 16.05 9.97 36.96
CA LEU A 475 15.75 9.61 35.57
C LEU A 475 16.97 9.09 34.82
N LEU A 476 18.12 9.80 34.85
CA LEU A 476 19.36 9.34 34.22
C LEU A 476 19.93 8.04 34.84
N GLN A 477 19.58 7.73 36.09
CA GLN A 477 19.96 6.49 36.73
C GLN A 477 18.99 5.35 36.36
N ARG A 478 17.69 5.62 36.28
CA ARG A 478 16.71 4.69 35.68
C ARG A 478 17.03 4.37 34.22
N ASP A 479 17.43 5.35 33.41
CA ASP A 479 17.89 5.13 32.02
C ASP A 479 19.08 4.16 31.97
N ARG A 480 20.06 4.30 32.87
CA ARG A 480 21.21 3.38 32.95
C ARG A 480 20.84 1.98 33.44
N GLU A 481 19.81 1.85 34.26
CA GLU A 481 19.28 0.56 34.75
C GLU A 481 18.22 -0.05 33.79
N ALA A 482 17.72 0.74 32.84
CA ALA A 482 16.85 0.34 31.73
C ALA A 482 17.63 -0.03 30.45
N SER A 483 18.82 0.55 30.24
CA SER A 483 19.66 0.29 29.07
C SER A 483 20.53 -0.98 29.17
N SER A 484 20.32 -1.86 30.16
CA SER A 484 21.02 -3.14 30.22
C SER A 484 20.51 -4.08 29.11
N PRO A 485 21.38 -4.62 28.21
CA PRO A 485 20.96 -5.51 27.13
C PRO A 485 20.10 -6.68 27.63
N ASP A 486 20.55 -7.32 28.71
CA ASP A 486 19.91 -8.51 29.31
C ASP A 486 18.44 -8.29 29.69
N ARG A 487 18.04 -7.09 30.15
CA ARG A 487 16.61 -6.80 30.45
C ARG A 487 15.78 -6.66 29.19
N ASN A 488 16.32 -6.04 28.14
CA ASN A 488 15.60 -5.88 26.86
C ASN A 488 15.49 -7.22 26.11
N GLU A 489 16.53 -8.06 26.17
CA GLU A 489 16.48 -9.43 25.64
C GLU A 489 15.59 -10.35 26.47
N ALA A 490 15.56 -10.23 27.80
CA ALA A 490 14.61 -10.94 28.65
C ALA A 490 13.16 -10.49 28.40
N SER A 491 12.89 -9.19 28.24
CA SER A 491 11.57 -8.68 27.88
C SER A 491 11.15 -9.11 26.47
N LEU A 492 12.05 -9.08 25.48
CA LEU A 492 11.78 -9.63 24.14
C LEU A 492 11.48 -11.13 24.22
N GLY A 493 12.35 -11.90 24.87
CA GLY A 493 12.17 -13.33 25.10
C GLY A 493 10.86 -13.63 25.81
N MET A 494 10.42 -12.80 26.75
CA MET A 494 9.14 -12.96 27.43
C MET A 494 7.93 -12.47 26.64
N ILE A 495 8.02 -11.42 25.83
CA ILE A 495 6.94 -11.01 24.91
C ILE A 495 6.76 -12.08 23.84
N VAL A 496 7.86 -12.59 23.27
CA VAL A 496 7.84 -13.72 22.35
C VAL A 496 7.42 -15.01 23.07
N ASN A 497 7.70 -15.21 24.37
CA ASN A 497 7.12 -16.33 25.14
C ASN A 497 5.63 -16.10 25.49
N ILE A 498 5.12 -14.87 25.58
CA ILE A 498 3.69 -14.59 25.72
C ILE A 498 2.99 -14.93 24.41
N LEU A 499 3.57 -14.53 23.27
CA LEU A 499 3.11 -14.89 21.93
C LEU A 499 3.19 -16.42 21.71
N ARG A 500 4.31 -17.07 22.02
CA ARG A 500 4.45 -18.55 22.00
C ARG A 500 3.60 -19.28 23.05
N ARG A 501 3.14 -18.61 24.11
CA ARG A 501 2.16 -19.16 25.09
C ARG A 501 0.72 -18.83 24.70
N ILE A 502 0.52 -17.90 23.75
CA ILE A 502 -0.73 -17.70 23.03
C ILE A 502 -0.88 -18.81 21.99
N GLU A 503 0.19 -19.18 21.29
CA GLU A 503 0.29 -20.36 20.40
C GLU A 503 0.16 -21.68 21.20
N GLY A 504 1.05 -21.94 22.17
CA GLY A 504 1.11 -23.23 22.89
C GLY A 504 -0.08 -23.55 23.81
N LYS A 505 -1.00 -22.60 24.04
CA LYS A 505 -2.29 -22.89 24.70
C LYS A 505 -3.32 -23.54 23.76
N ILE A 506 -2.97 -23.79 22.50
CA ILE A 506 -3.76 -24.55 21.53
C ILE A 506 -3.50 -26.07 21.65
N ASP A 507 -2.32 -26.49 22.17
CA ASP A 507 -1.95 -27.92 22.31
C ASP A 507 -2.30 -28.55 23.68
N ASP A 508 -2.28 -27.78 24.78
CA ASP A 508 -2.41 -28.31 26.14
C ASP A 508 -3.89 -28.51 26.59
N SER A 509 -4.56 -29.50 25.99
CA SER A 509 -5.78 -30.08 26.56
C SER A 509 -5.87 -31.61 26.38
N LYS A 510 -5.09 -32.35 27.18
CA LYS A 510 -5.24 -33.80 27.41
C LYS A 510 -5.47 -34.06 28.91
N PRO A 511 -6.57 -34.72 29.33
CA PRO A 511 -6.83 -34.99 30.73
C PRO A 511 -6.11 -36.26 31.23
N HIS A 512 -5.65 -36.23 32.50
CA HIS A 512 -5.15 -37.39 33.24
C HIS A 512 -6.32 -38.28 33.71
N GLU A 513 -6.16 -39.60 33.66
CA GLU A 513 -7.13 -40.58 34.18
C GLU A 513 -6.81 -41.04 35.63
N SER A 514 -7.84 -41.18 36.46
CA SER A 514 -7.87 -42.14 37.60
C SER A 514 -9.32 -42.46 38.02
N ASN A 515 -9.53 -43.66 38.58
CA ASN A 515 -10.80 -44.40 38.55
C ASN A 515 -11.88 -44.04 39.62
N PRO A 516 -13.14 -44.53 39.47
CA PRO A 516 -14.32 -44.01 40.19
C PRO A 516 -15.00 -44.98 41.17
N THR A 517 -15.70 -44.45 42.19
CA THR A 517 -16.91 -45.09 42.76
C THR A 517 -17.90 -44.12 43.43
N GLU A 518 -19.19 -44.35 43.15
CA GLU A 518 -20.39 -44.08 43.97
C GLU A 518 -20.81 -42.66 44.45
N SER A 519 -21.81 -42.15 43.70
CA SER A 519 -23.13 -41.73 44.21
C SER A 519 -23.46 -40.24 44.50
N ARG A 520 -24.49 -39.80 43.75
CA ARG A 520 -25.43 -38.66 43.97
C ARG A 520 -24.93 -37.20 43.91
N SER A 521 -25.52 -36.55 42.90
CA SER A 521 -26.02 -35.16 42.83
C SER A 521 -25.16 -34.05 42.20
N ILE A 522 -25.84 -33.27 41.33
CA ILE A 522 -25.45 -32.01 40.68
C ILE A 522 -24.49 -32.16 39.46
N ALA A 523 -24.70 -31.28 38.47
CA ALA A 523 -23.95 -31.06 37.22
C ALA A 523 -24.07 -32.11 36.09
N ALA A 524 -24.76 -31.74 35.01
CA ALA A 524 -24.79 -32.49 33.75
C ALA A 524 -24.88 -31.53 32.53
N ALA A 525 -23.73 -31.03 32.08
CA ALA A 525 -23.58 -30.40 30.77
C ALA A 525 -22.09 -30.31 30.36
N MET A 526 -21.54 -31.40 29.81
CA MET A 526 -20.45 -31.40 28.81
C MET A 526 -20.04 -32.84 28.44
N ARG A 527 -19.99 -33.13 27.14
CA ARG A 527 -19.29 -34.29 26.56
C ARG A 527 -18.70 -33.89 25.20
N PRO A 528 -17.38 -33.99 24.99
CA PRO A 528 -16.77 -33.99 23.66
C PRO A 528 -16.65 -35.42 23.10
N PHE A 529 -16.52 -35.55 21.77
CA PHE A 529 -16.25 -36.82 21.09
C PHE A 529 -14.76 -36.94 20.69
N ASN A 530 -14.28 -38.18 20.55
CA ASN A 530 -12.86 -38.53 20.58
C ASN A 530 -12.39 -39.19 19.24
N PRO A 531 -11.25 -38.81 18.63
CA PRO A 531 -10.71 -39.48 17.44
C PRO A 531 -9.77 -40.65 17.77
N ARG A 532 -9.59 -41.60 16.84
CA ARG A 532 -8.68 -42.75 16.96
C ARG A 532 -7.36 -42.56 16.20
N SER A 533 -6.26 -43.02 16.80
CA SER A 533 -4.92 -43.24 16.22
C SER A 533 -4.72 -44.76 15.90
N PRO A 534 -3.58 -45.31 15.41
CA PRO A 534 -2.18 -44.82 15.54
C PRO A 534 -1.15 -45.08 14.38
N ALA A 535 0.08 -44.58 14.61
CA ALA A 535 1.39 -45.24 14.39
C ALA A 535 2.23 -45.10 13.08
N ASN A 536 3.41 -44.45 13.27
CA ASN A 536 4.78 -44.91 12.93
C ASN A 536 5.55 -44.48 11.64
N SER A 537 6.60 -43.68 11.90
CA SER A 537 8.01 -43.75 11.42
C SER A 537 8.43 -43.51 9.96
N SER A 538 9.32 -42.51 9.81
CA SER A 538 10.44 -42.34 8.85
C SER A 538 10.29 -42.78 7.38
N GLU A 539 10.43 -41.84 6.43
CA GLU A 539 11.62 -41.79 5.55
C GLU A 539 11.69 -40.55 4.60
N VAL A 540 12.85 -40.45 3.97
CA VAL A 540 13.45 -39.42 3.11
C VAL A 540 12.70 -39.12 1.79
N LEU A 541 12.73 -37.84 1.38
CA LEU A 541 12.50 -37.28 0.02
C LEU A 541 11.42 -37.90 -0.90
N GLY A 542 10.28 -37.21 -1.04
CA GLY A 542 9.38 -37.38 -2.18
C GLY A 542 8.16 -36.46 -2.14
N VAL A 543 7.98 -35.65 -3.20
CA VAL A 543 6.77 -34.92 -3.67
C VAL A 543 5.66 -34.59 -2.64
N PRO A 544 5.26 -33.31 -2.44
CA PRO A 544 4.17 -32.98 -1.53
C PRO A 544 2.83 -33.55 -2.00
N SER A 545 2.10 -34.22 -1.10
CA SER A 545 0.73 -34.69 -1.34
C SER A 545 -0.29 -33.58 -1.12
N PHE A 546 -0.34 -32.64 -2.06
CA PHE A 546 -1.59 -31.95 -2.37
C PHE A 546 -2.54 -32.98 -3.02
N LEU A 547 -3.87 -32.79 -2.90
CA LEU A 547 -4.94 -33.75 -3.27
C LEU A 547 -5.23 -34.87 -2.25
N ARG A 548 -5.78 -34.49 -1.10
CA ARG A 548 -6.99 -35.18 -0.62
C ARG A 548 -8.15 -34.20 -0.58
N HIS A 549 -9.27 -34.59 -1.17
CA HIS A 549 -10.54 -33.92 -0.95
C HIS A 549 -10.90 -34.06 0.53
N GLU A 550 -10.87 -32.96 1.27
CA GLU A 550 -11.94 -32.75 2.23
C GLU A 550 -13.18 -32.30 1.45
N THR A 551 -14.31 -32.87 1.83
CA THR A 551 -15.59 -32.65 1.17
C THR A 551 -15.99 -31.19 1.24
N ILE A 552 -16.51 -30.67 0.13
CA ILE A 552 -17.18 -29.38 0.06
C ILE A 552 -18.40 -29.44 0.99
N ASP A 553 -18.27 -28.94 2.21
CA ASP A 553 -19.43 -28.59 3.01
C ASP A 553 -20.18 -27.47 2.26
N SER A 554 -21.46 -27.73 2.00
CA SER A 554 -22.25 -26.89 1.11
C SER A 554 -22.52 -25.52 1.72
N PRO A 555 -22.54 -24.44 0.90
CA PRO A 555 -22.96 -23.14 1.38
C PRO A 555 -24.44 -23.15 1.78
N ALA A 556 -24.79 -22.27 2.73
CA ALA A 556 -26.12 -22.04 3.32
C ALA A 556 -26.59 -23.04 4.40
N ALA A 557 -26.08 -22.84 5.62
CA ALA A 557 -26.94 -22.91 6.81
C ALA A 557 -27.74 -21.60 6.94
N PRO A 558 -28.99 -21.62 7.44
CA PRO A 558 -29.80 -20.40 7.61
C PRO A 558 -29.22 -19.48 8.68
N ALA A 559 -29.52 -18.18 8.57
CA ALA A 559 -28.96 -17.14 9.42
C ALA A 559 -29.32 -17.31 10.91
N ASP A 560 -28.30 -17.45 11.75
CA ASP A 560 -28.44 -17.23 13.20
C ASP A 560 -28.54 -15.71 13.47
N PRO A 561 -29.54 -15.24 14.24
CA PRO A 561 -29.94 -13.83 14.23
C PRO A 561 -29.12 -12.96 15.21
N ASN A 562 -27.97 -12.46 14.75
CA ASN A 562 -27.09 -11.47 15.38
C ASN A 562 -26.48 -11.83 16.76
N PRO A 563 -25.21 -11.45 17.03
CA PRO A 563 -24.67 -11.53 18.40
C PRO A 563 -25.41 -10.58 19.34
N ALA A 564 -25.64 -11.00 20.59
CA ALA A 564 -26.36 -10.22 21.59
C ALA A 564 -25.71 -8.86 21.91
N ILE A 565 -24.40 -8.73 21.71
CA ILE A 565 -23.65 -7.47 21.83
C ILE A 565 -22.64 -7.40 20.67
N SER A 566 -22.76 -6.41 19.79
CA SER A 566 -21.81 -6.23 18.69
C SER A 566 -20.46 -5.65 19.15
N PHE A 567 -19.39 -5.93 18.40
CA PHE A 567 -18.08 -5.36 18.67
C PHE A 567 -17.91 -3.93 18.08
N SER A 568 -18.60 -3.62 16.98
CA SER A 568 -18.59 -2.28 16.35
C SER A 568 -19.11 -1.21 17.31
N ALA A 569 -18.46 -0.04 17.30
CA ALA A 569 -18.94 1.14 18.01
C ALA A 569 -20.15 1.79 17.34
N HIS A 570 -20.27 1.77 16.02
CA HIS A 570 -21.51 2.20 15.32
C HIS A 570 -22.73 1.36 15.72
N GLN A 571 -22.56 0.07 16.02
CA GLN A 571 -23.67 -0.78 16.48
C GLN A 571 -24.14 -0.50 17.92
N VAL A 572 -23.33 0.20 18.73
CA VAL A 572 -23.72 0.61 20.10
C VAL A 572 -24.97 1.48 20.07
N LEU A 573 -25.09 2.36 19.08
CA LEU A 573 -26.27 3.21 18.87
C LEU A 573 -27.58 2.41 18.82
N PHE A 574 -27.54 1.15 18.33
CA PHE A 574 -28.71 0.31 18.11
C PHE A 574 -29.02 -0.66 19.26
N TRP A 575 -28.32 -0.56 20.40
CA TRP A 575 -28.66 -1.34 21.60
C TRP A 575 -30.07 -0.96 22.13
N PRO A 576 -30.90 -1.93 22.57
CA PRO A 576 -32.28 -1.66 22.99
C PRO A 576 -32.43 -0.58 24.07
N ALA A 577 -31.63 -0.64 25.13
CA ALA A 577 -31.64 0.36 26.20
C ALA A 577 -31.18 1.75 25.72
N ILE A 578 -30.20 1.81 24.80
CA ILE A 578 -29.76 3.08 24.21
C ILE A 578 -30.87 3.65 23.33
N GLN A 579 -31.41 2.87 22.38
CA GLN A 579 -32.53 3.28 21.53
C GLN A 579 -33.74 3.77 22.34
N SER A 580 -34.04 3.14 23.47
CA SER A 580 -35.13 3.57 24.37
C SER A 580 -34.86 4.96 24.98
N ALA A 581 -33.61 5.25 25.32
CA ALA A 581 -33.16 6.50 25.95
C ALA A 581 -32.92 7.67 24.96
N LEU A 582 -32.79 7.40 23.66
CA LEU A 582 -32.51 8.44 22.65
C LEU A 582 -33.63 9.48 22.51
N PRO A 583 -33.32 10.75 22.20
CA PRO A 583 -34.32 11.74 21.81
C PRO A 583 -35.04 11.33 20.51
N GLU A 584 -36.31 11.72 20.36
CA GLU A 584 -37.14 11.34 19.19
C GLU A 584 -36.55 11.77 17.84
N SER A 585 -35.86 12.93 17.79
CA SER A 585 -35.13 13.38 16.62
C SER A 585 -34.00 12.42 16.20
N VAL A 586 -33.32 11.81 17.17
CA VAL A 586 -32.26 10.83 16.92
C VAL A 586 -32.84 9.46 16.59
N LYS A 587 -33.90 9.02 17.27
CA LYS A 587 -34.64 7.78 16.93
C LYS A 587 -35.10 7.78 15.48
N LEU A 588 -35.69 8.87 15.00
CA LEU A 588 -36.11 9.02 13.61
C LEU A 588 -34.92 8.91 12.64
N MET A 589 -33.79 9.56 12.95
CA MET A 589 -32.55 9.41 12.15
C MET A 589 -32.05 7.96 12.11
N CYS A 590 -32.06 7.26 13.25
CA CYS A 590 -31.69 5.84 13.35
C CYS A 590 -32.61 4.95 12.51
N GLN A 591 -33.92 5.17 12.55
CA GLN A 591 -34.91 4.40 11.79
C GLN A 591 -34.77 4.60 10.27
N MET A 592 -34.59 5.86 9.81
CA MET A 592 -34.39 6.15 8.38
C MET A 592 -33.09 5.56 7.82
N GLN A 593 -32.06 5.41 8.66
CA GLN A 593 -30.71 5.02 8.23
C GLN A 593 -30.41 3.53 8.46
N GLY A 594 -30.92 2.92 9.53
CA GLY A 594 -30.73 1.51 9.87
C GLY A 594 -29.28 1.12 10.23
N GLY A 595 -29.09 -0.08 10.76
CA GLY A 595 -27.83 -0.54 11.38
C GLY A 595 -26.55 -0.40 10.53
N THR A 596 -26.64 -0.46 9.20
CA THR A 596 -25.47 -0.46 8.29
C THR A 596 -25.17 0.91 7.66
N TYR A 597 -25.66 2.01 8.24
CA TYR A 597 -25.57 3.33 7.62
C TYR A 597 -24.14 3.79 7.35
N SER A 598 -23.20 3.61 8.29
CA SER A 598 -21.80 4.02 8.14
C SER A 598 -21.14 3.35 6.93
N THR A 599 -21.27 2.02 6.82
CA THR A 599 -20.78 1.24 5.68
C THR A 599 -21.40 1.69 4.36
N ARG A 600 -22.71 1.95 4.31
CA ARG A 600 -23.38 2.37 3.06
C ARG A 600 -23.02 3.80 2.65
N LEU A 601 -22.87 4.72 3.59
CA LEU A 601 -22.45 6.10 3.31
C LEU A 601 -21.04 6.14 2.74
N GLU A 602 -20.09 5.45 3.37
CA GLU A 602 -18.71 5.38 2.87
C GLU A 602 -18.61 4.64 1.53
N ALA A 603 -19.39 3.57 1.32
CA ALA A 603 -19.45 2.86 0.03
C ALA A 603 -20.06 3.72 -1.10
N SER A 604 -20.87 4.72 -0.77
CA SER A 604 -21.47 5.66 -1.74
C SER A 604 -20.58 6.84 -2.11
N ARG A 605 -19.37 6.97 -1.54
CA ARG A 605 -18.50 8.11 -1.80
C ARG A 605 -18.07 8.22 -3.26
N LEU A 606 -18.05 9.46 -3.75
CA LEU A 606 -17.34 9.83 -4.96
C LEU A 606 -15.86 9.37 -4.86
N LYS A 607 -15.33 8.88 -5.97
CA LYS A 607 -13.92 8.49 -6.11
C LYS A 607 -13.02 9.72 -5.82
N LEU A 608 -11.81 9.49 -5.32
CA LEU A 608 -10.83 10.57 -5.12
C LEU A 608 -10.67 11.39 -6.41
N PRO A 609 -10.61 12.74 -6.32
CA PRO A 609 -10.55 13.58 -7.50
C PRO A 609 -9.27 13.31 -8.29
N HIS A 610 -9.43 13.15 -9.60
CA HIS A 610 -8.34 13.26 -10.55
C HIS A 610 -8.22 14.73 -10.94
N ALA A 611 -7.02 15.31 -10.85
CA ALA A 611 -6.83 16.72 -11.19
C ALA A 611 -7.16 16.95 -12.67
N ALA A 612 -8.31 17.58 -12.95
CA ALA A 612 -8.84 17.79 -14.30
C ALA A 612 -8.05 18.81 -15.14
N SER A 613 -6.91 19.28 -14.63
CA SER A 613 -6.07 20.35 -15.19
C SER A 613 -4.59 20.00 -15.26
N VAL A 614 -4.17 18.76 -14.93
CA VAL A 614 -2.83 18.30 -15.31
C VAL A 614 -2.85 18.06 -16.81
N ASP A 615 -2.42 19.09 -17.53
CA ASP A 615 -2.08 19.03 -18.95
C ASP A 615 -1.27 17.76 -19.19
N ILE A 616 -1.79 16.89 -20.06
CA ILE A 616 -1.28 15.53 -20.32
C ILE A 616 0.17 15.58 -20.86
N SER A 617 0.64 16.76 -21.28
CA SER A 617 2.02 17.06 -21.69
C SER A 617 3.00 17.39 -20.55
N SER A 618 2.54 17.61 -19.31
CA SER A 618 3.39 18.12 -18.24
C SER A 618 4.23 17.03 -17.57
N ASP A 619 5.44 16.84 -18.09
CA ASP A 619 6.50 16.07 -17.44
C ASP A 619 7.04 16.84 -16.21
N TRP A 620 6.24 16.87 -15.14
CA TRP A 620 6.56 17.57 -13.89
C TRP A 620 7.37 16.69 -12.93
N LEU A 621 7.25 15.37 -13.04
CA LEU A 621 8.01 14.41 -12.26
C LEU A 621 9.52 14.49 -12.57
N SER A 622 9.90 14.66 -13.85
CA SER A 622 11.32 14.86 -14.22
C SER A 622 11.92 16.18 -13.73
N LYS A 623 11.08 17.15 -13.31
CA LYS A 623 11.50 18.44 -12.75
C LYS A 623 11.72 18.39 -11.24
N LEU A 624 11.39 17.27 -10.57
CA LEU A 624 11.60 17.11 -9.14
C LEU A 624 13.09 16.95 -8.83
N SER A 625 13.57 17.73 -7.85
CA SER A 625 14.96 17.58 -7.42
C SER A 625 15.13 16.31 -6.58
N ILE A 626 16.28 15.63 -6.73
CA ILE A 626 16.65 14.47 -5.90
C ILE A 626 16.63 14.81 -4.40
N ALA A 627 16.90 16.07 -4.04
CA ALA A 627 16.77 16.56 -2.67
C ALA A 627 15.32 16.54 -2.17
N THR A 628 14.35 16.92 -3.01
CA THR A 628 12.90 16.83 -2.70
C THR A 628 12.47 15.39 -2.52
N LEU A 629 12.88 14.50 -3.43
CA LEU A 629 12.59 13.08 -3.35
C LEU A 629 13.11 12.50 -2.03
N LYS A 630 14.40 12.69 -1.75
CA LYS A 630 15.01 12.23 -0.50
C LYS A 630 14.33 12.82 0.74
N GLN A 631 14.03 14.12 0.76
CA GLN A 631 13.40 14.78 1.90
C GLN A 631 12.05 14.15 2.25
N LEU A 632 11.17 13.94 1.26
CA LEU A 632 9.84 13.38 1.50
C LEU A 632 9.92 11.88 1.82
N SER A 633 10.86 11.13 1.24
CA SER A 633 11.18 9.77 1.69
C SER A 633 11.65 9.72 3.15
N ASP A 634 12.60 10.57 3.54
CA ASP A 634 13.11 10.65 4.92
C ASP A 634 11.98 11.01 5.92
N VAL A 635 11.04 11.88 5.51
CA VAL A 635 9.84 12.19 6.29
C VAL A 635 8.93 10.97 6.44
N TYR A 636 8.63 10.22 5.37
CA TYR A 636 7.86 8.96 5.48
C TYR A 636 8.49 7.97 6.48
N PHE A 637 9.82 7.80 6.43
CA PHE A 637 10.51 6.88 7.35
C PHE A 637 10.56 7.39 8.80
N THR A 638 10.45 8.70 9.02
CA THR A 638 10.40 9.31 10.36
C THR A 638 8.97 9.55 10.87
N THR A 639 7.95 9.10 10.13
CA THR A 639 6.54 9.17 10.54
C THR A 639 5.84 7.82 10.36
N PHE A 640 5.29 7.53 9.19
CA PHE A 640 4.46 6.36 8.92
C PHE A 640 5.17 5.02 9.13
N ASN A 641 6.45 4.92 8.73
CA ASN A 641 7.20 3.66 8.81
C ASN A 641 7.64 3.30 10.25
N LEU A 642 7.55 4.23 11.21
CA LEU A 642 7.95 4.00 12.61
C LEU A 642 7.00 3.02 13.32
N ALA A 643 5.69 3.22 13.16
CA ALA A 643 4.67 2.33 13.72
C ALA A 643 4.33 1.15 12.79
N ASN A 644 4.55 1.30 11.47
CA ASN A 644 4.18 0.34 10.44
C ASN A 644 5.38 0.09 9.49
N PRO A 645 6.29 -0.85 9.82
CA PRO A 645 7.52 -1.09 9.06
C PRO A 645 7.25 -1.87 7.75
N ILE A 646 6.54 -1.23 6.82
CA ILE A 646 6.17 -1.75 5.50
C ILE A 646 7.39 -1.83 4.58
N LEU A 647 8.30 -0.87 4.69
CA LEU A 647 9.52 -0.79 3.89
C LEU A 647 10.77 -0.95 4.75
N ASP A 648 11.74 -1.70 4.20
CA ASP A 648 13.13 -1.69 4.66
C ASP A 648 13.81 -0.42 4.11
N GLN A 649 14.30 0.43 5.01
CA GLN A 649 14.82 1.76 4.65
C GLN A 649 16.09 1.68 3.79
N LYS A 650 16.97 0.70 4.03
CA LYS A 650 18.21 0.49 3.27
C LYS A 650 17.88 0.06 1.84
N THR A 651 17.05 -0.96 1.70
CA THR A 651 16.59 -1.48 0.40
C THR A 651 15.84 -0.41 -0.40
N TYR A 652 14.99 0.39 0.25
CA TYR A 652 14.29 1.50 -0.43
C TYR A 652 15.28 2.52 -1.02
N PHE A 653 16.18 3.08 -0.20
CA PHE A 653 17.08 4.14 -0.68
C PHE A 653 18.16 3.64 -1.65
N GLN A 654 18.60 2.39 -1.54
CA GLN A 654 19.71 1.85 -2.33
C GLN A 654 19.25 1.03 -3.56
N ARG A 655 17.97 0.64 -3.65
CA ARG A 655 17.41 -0.08 -4.81
C ARG A 655 16.16 0.63 -5.36
N THR A 656 15.07 0.67 -4.60
CA THR A 656 13.74 1.13 -5.08
C THR A 656 13.76 2.58 -5.58
N LEU A 657 14.36 3.50 -4.83
CA LEU A 657 14.46 4.92 -5.22
C LEU A 657 15.35 5.11 -6.45
N GLY A 658 16.45 4.35 -6.56
CA GLY A 658 17.35 4.40 -7.72
C GLY A 658 16.64 3.99 -9.00
N VAL A 659 15.95 2.83 -9.00
CA VAL A 659 15.19 2.32 -10.16
C VAL A 659 14.10 3.30 -10.61
N ALA A 660 13.40 3.95 -9.68
CA ALA A 660 12.39 4.96 -10.02
C ALA A 660 12.99 6.22 -10.68
N ILE A 661 14.16 6.67 -10.22
CA ILE A 661 14.87 7.83 -10.79
C ILE A 661 15.47 7.49 -12.15
N ASP A 662 16.21 6.38 -12.26
CA ASP A 662 16.87 5.94 -13.51
C ASP A 662 15.84 5.60 -14.60
N GLY A 663 14.67 5.08 -14.20
CA GLY A 663 13.52 4.83 -15.07
C GLY A 663 12.61 6.04 -15.34
N ASN A 664 12.98 7.26 -14.91
CA ASN A 664 12.21 8.50 -15.00
C ASN A 664 10.72 8.35 -14.62
N PHE A 665 10.45 7.71 -13.48
CA PHE A 665 9.09 7.40 -12.99
C PHE A 665 8.21 6.69 -14.04
N GLY A 666 8.76 5.66 -14.70
CA GLY A 666 8.05 4.82 -15.65
C GLY A 666 6.94 3.94 -15.04
N ILE A 667 6.34 3.07 -15.87
CA ILE A 667 5.34 2.08 -15.42
C ILE A 667 6.08 0.86 -14.86
N CYS A 668 6.55 0.99 -13.62
CA CYS A 668 7.12 -0.11 -12.83
C CYS A 668 6.72 0.02 -11.35
N ILE A 669 6.86 -1.07 -10.60
CA ILE A 669 6.36 -1.14 -9.23
C ILE A 669 7.18 -0.27 -8.26
N GLU A 670 8.48 -0.11 -8.50
CA GLU A 670 9.35 0.80 -7.75
C GLU A 670 8.89 2.25 -7.88
N SER A 671 8.56 2.69 -9.10
CA SER A 671 8.01 4.02 -9.34
C SER A 671 6.68 4.21 -8.61
N CYS A 672 5.82 3.19 -8.59
CA CYS A 672 4.57 3.23 -7.85
C CYS A 672 4.79 3.33 -6.34
N ILE A 673 5.68 2.52 -5.76
CA ILE A 673 6.05 2.56 -4.34
C ILE A 673 6.65 3.93 -3.97
N VAL A 674 7.61 4.44 -4.74
CA VAL A 674 8.22 5.75 -4.48
C VAL A 674 7.17 6.84 -4.52
N LEU A 675 6.28 6.88 -5.51
CA LEU A 675 5.22 7.89 -5.59
C LEU A 675 4.25 7.83 -4.38
N VAL A 676 3.88 6.65 -3.86
CA VAL A 676 3.06 6.60 -2.63
C VAL A 676 3.85 7.00 -1.39
N VAL A 677 5.15 6.66 -1.31
CA VAL A 677 6.05 7.15 -0.24
C VAL A 677 6.18 8.68 -0.28
N MET A 678 6.22 9.29 -1.46
CA MET A 678 6.22 10.76 -1.62
C MET A 678 4.90 11.39 -1.18
N ALA A 679 3.77 10.73 -1.48
CA ALA A 679 2.44 11.16 -1.04
C ALA A 679 2.32 11.14 0.50
N LEU A 680 2.68 10.02 1.12
CA LEU A 680 2.71 9.87 2.59
C LEU A 680 3.76 10.80 3.23
N GLY A 681 4.92 10.99 2.60
CA GLY A 681 5.94 11.96 3.04
C GLY A 681 5.40 13.39 3.07
N SER A 682 4.52 13.76 2.13
CA SER A 682 3.86 15.07 2.10
C SER A 682 2.86 15.24 3.25
N MET A 683 2.08 14.20 3.56
CA MET A 683 1.20 14.16 4.74
C MET A 683 2.00 14.20 6.05
N GLY A 684 3.10 13.44 6.13
CA GLY A 684 4.01 13.44 7.27
C GLY A 684 4.68 14.80 7.49
N GLN A 685 5.01 15.53 6.42
CA GLN A 685 5.60 16.86 6.52
C GLN A 685 4.60 17.86 7.11
N LYS A 686 3.32 17.78 6.71
CA LYS A 686 2.22 18.54 7.33
C LYS A 686 2.05 18.15 8.80
N ALA A 687 2.09 16.87 9.14
CA ALA A 687 2.00 16.40 10.53
C ALA A 687 3.15 16.90 11.43
N LEU A 688 4.38 16.96 10.90
CA LEU A 688 5.53 17.54 11.60
C LEU A 688 5.40 19.06 11.78
N GLN A 689 4.71 19.77 10.87
CA GLN A 689 4.39 21.19 11.02
C GLN A 689 3.28 21.43 12.04
N GLU A 690 2.23 20.61 12.03
CA GLU A 690 1.11 20.65 13.00
C GLU A 690 1.60 20.52 14.44
N ALA A 691 2.53 19.60 14.70
CA ALA A 691 3.14 19.39 16.03
C ALA A 691 4.33 20.32 16.34
N GLY A 692 4.74 21.20 15.43
CA GLY A 692 5.89 22.10 15.63
C GLY A 692 7.27 21.42 15.63
N PHE A 693 7.37 20.16 15.18
CA PHE A 693 8.63 19.42 15.05
C PHE A 693 9.41 19.75 13.77
N ALA A 694 8.78 20.40 12.79
CA ALA A 694 9.46 20.88 11.59
C ALA A 694 10.43 22.03 11.92
N GLY A 695 11.66 21.97 11.40
CA GLY A 695 12.59 23.09 11.47
C GLY A 695 12.08 24.33 10.72
N THR A 696 12.69 25.50 10.97
CA THR A 696 12.37 26.75 10.27
C THR A 696 12.22 26.53 8.77
N PRO A 697 11.17 27.04 8.12
CA PRO A 697 10.83 26.66 6.75
C PRO A 697 11.90 27.15 5.76
N ALA A 698 12.88 26.29 5.48
CA ALA A 698 13.44 26.22 4.14
C ALA A 698 12.26 25.94 3.22
N SER A 699 11.95 26.88 2.31
CA SER A 699 10.80 26.79 1.41
C SER A 699 10.74 25.40 0.82
N SER A 700 9.64 24.66 1.08
CA SER A 700 9.45 23.35 0.47
C SER A 700 9.54 23.56 -1.04
N PRO A 701 10.51 22.95 -1.75
CA PRO A 701 10.69 23.16 -3.19
C PRO A 701 9.48 22.64 -3.99
N TYR A 702 8.64 21.83 -3.35
CA TYR A 702 7.37 21.36 -3.85
C TYR A 702 6.23 21.98 -2.99
N VAL A 703 5.36 22.74 -3.65
CA VAL A 703 4.08 23.23 -3.10
C VAL A 703 2.98 22.45 -3.80
N GLY A 704 2.28 21.59 -3.06
CA GLY A 704 1.20 20.78 -3.62
C GLY A 704 0.04 21.63 -4.11
N GLN A 705 -0.59 21.21 -5.21
CA GLN A 705 -1.75 21.89 -5.77
C GLN A 705 -3.00 21.78 -4.88
N ASP A 706 -3.06 20.73 -4.05
CA ASP A 706 -4.13 20.47 -3.11
C ASP A 706 -3.63 20.67 -1.66
N ALA A 707 -4.13 21.72 -1.01
CA ALA A 707 -3.80 22.05 0.39
C ALA A 707 -4.62 21.20 1.39
N GLU A 708 -5.73 20.62 0.94
CA GLU A 708 -6.63 19.81 1.73
C GLU A 708 -6.06 18.40 1.89
N MET A 709 -5.61 17.79 0.80
CA MET A 709 -5.00 16.45 0.75
C MET A 709 -3.56 16.48 0.19
N PRO A 710 -2.54 16.73 1.04
CA PRO A 710 -1.15 16.78 0.60
C PRO A 710 -0.70 15.50 -0.11
N GLY A 711 -0.01 15.66 -1.25
CA GLY A 711 0.54 14.55 -2.01
C GLY A 711 -0.48 13.71 -2.79
N LEU A 712 -1.73 14.16 -2.90
CA LEU A 712 -2.76 13.49 -3.72
C LEU A 712 -2.37 13.37 -5.21
N ASP A 713 -1.58 14.30 -5.73
CA ASP A 713 -1.03 14.26 -7.10
C ASP A 713 0.00 13.13 -7.27
N PHE A 714 0.94 12.98 -6.33
CA PHE A 714 1.84 11.82 -6.29
C PHE A 714 1.04 10.51 -6.21
N PHE A 715 0.02 10.46 -5.37
CA PHE A 715 -0.86 9.29 -5.24
C PHE A 715 -1.70 9.03 -6.50
N ASN A 716 -2.12 10.07 -7.21
CA ASN A 716 -2.80 9.98 -8.50
C ASN A 716 -1.89 9.39 -9.58
N GLU A 717 -0.65 9.89 -9.69
CA GLU A 717 0.33 9.37 -10.63
C GLU A 717 0.78 7.93 -10.31
N ALA A 718 0.81 7.55 -9.02
CA ALA A 718 1.05 6.18 -8.57
C ALA A 718 -0.08 5.23 -9.03
N ARG A 719 -1.34 5.55 -8.69
CA ARG A 719 -2.51 4.73 -9.03
C ARG A 719 -2.72 4.60 -10.54
N LYS A 720 -2.41 5.66 -11.30
CA LYS A 720 -2.44 5.68 -12.77
C LYS A 720 -1.46 4.67 -13.39
N ARG A 721 -0.24 4.55 -12.86
CA ARG A 721 0.76 3.55 -13.31
C ARG A 721 0.40 2.14 -12.86
N PHE A 722 0.03 2.00 -11.59
CA PHE A 722 -0.27 0.70 -10.98
C PHE A 722 -1.49 0.01 -11.59
N GLY A 723 -2.34 0.72 -12.35
CA GLY A 723 -3.43 0.11 -13.13
C GLY A 723 -2.97 -1.03 -14.07
N PHE A 724 -1.75 -0.97 -14.62
CA PHE A 724 -1.19 -2.05 -15.43
C PHE A 724 -0.52 -3.17 -14.61
N LEU A 725 -0.21 -2.89 -13.34
CA LEU A 725 0.49 -3.77 -12.40
C LEU A 725 -0.47 -4.47 -11.42
N MET A 726 -1.77 -4.17 -11.50
CA MET A 726 -2.76 -4.53 -10.47
C MET A 726 -2.97 -6.04 -10.23
N CYS A 727 -2.43 -6.90 -11.10
CA CYS A 727 -2.49 -8.35 -10.96
C CYS A 727 -1.23 -8.95 -10.30
N GLU A 728 -0.17 -8.16 -10.09
CA GLU A 728 1.06 -8.60 -9.43
C GLU A 728 0.79 -9.01 -7.96
N GLN A 729 1.47 -10.06 -7.50
CA GLN A 729 1.26 -10.70 -6.18
C GLN A 729 2.56 -10.88 -5.39
N ASP A 730 3.60 -10.12 -5.72
CA ASP A 730 4.91 -10.23 -5.08
C ASP A 730 5.00 -9.39 -3.79
N LEU A 731 6.22 -9.33 -3.22
CA LEU A 731 6.50 -8.51 -2.04
C LEU A 731 6.20 -7.02 -2.30
N GLN A 732 6.59 -6.50 -3.45
CA GLN A 732 6.47 -5.08 -3.79
C GLN A 732 5.01 -4.69 -4.05
N ALA A 733 4.18 -5.59 -4.59
CA ALA A 733 2.74 -5.39 -4.73
C ALA A 733 2.06 -5.31 -3.37
N CYS A 734 2.41 -6.21 -2.44
CA CYS A 734 1.91 -6.16 -1.06
C CYS A 734 2.33 -4.83 -0.36
N GLN A 735 3.58 -4.40 -0.53
CA GLN A 735 4.04 -3.10 -0.03
C GLN A 735 3.24 -1.93 -0.62
N PHE A 736 3.06 -1.90 -1.94
CA PHE A 736 2.27 -0.86 -2.61
C PHE A 736 0.83 -0.80 -2.10
N TYR A 737 0.18 -1.95 -1.91
CA TYR A 737 -1.17 -2.00 -1.37
C TYR A 737 -1.24 -1.48 0.06
N LEU A 738 -0.30 -1.85 0.93
CA LEU A 738 -0.29 -1.35 2.31
C LEU A 738 0.01 0.15 2.41
N LEU A 739 0.96 0.67 1.62
CA LEU A 739 1.23 2.11 1.52
C LEU A 739 0.00 2.86 1.00
N SER A 740 -0.67 2.33 -0.03
CA SER A 740 -1.90 2.91 -0.56
C SER A 740 -3.04 2.87 0.45
N GLY A 741 -3.10 1.80 1.26
CA GLY A 741 -4.01 1.67 2.38
C GLY A 741 -3.81 2.76 3.43
N LEU A 742 -2.56 3.04 3.83
CA LEU A 742 -2.25 4.15 4.74
C LEU A 742 -2.71 5.51 4.17
N PHE A 743 -2.50 5.77 2.88
CA PHE A 743 -2.97 7.01 2.26
C PHE A 743 -4.50 7.13 2.33
N TYR A 744 -5.24 6.05 2.03
CA TYR A 744 -6.70 6.03 2.17
C TYR A 744 -7.16 6.15 3.63
N ALA A 745 -6.39 5.62 4.60
CA ALA A 745 -6.68 5.76 6.03
C ALA A 745 -6.59 7.22 6.48
N GLU A 746 -5.53 7.93 6.10
CA GLU A 746 -5.33 9.36 6.41
C GLU A 746 -6.36 10.26 5.72
N ALA A 747 -6.75 9.91 4.49
CA ALA A 747 -7.83 10.52 3.73
C ALA A 747 -9.24 10.15 4.24
N LEU A 748 -9.35 9.44 5.36
CA LEU A 748 -10.60 9.00 5.99
C LEU A 748 -11.52 8.20 5.04
N ARG A 749 -10.94 7.34 4.18
CA ARG A 749 -11.65 6.51 3.17
C ARG A 749 -11.63 5.02 3.56
N PRO A 750 -12.42 4.56 4.54
CA PRO A 750 -12.27 3.22 5.12
C PRO A 750 -12.61 2.08 4.16
N ILE A 751 -13.53 2.28 3.20
CA ILE A 751 -13.88 1.25 2.19
C ILE A 751 -12.75 1.10 1.16
N ASP A 752 -12.17 2.21 0.68
CA ASP A 752 -11.01 2.18 -0.21
C ASP A 752 -9.78 1.59 0.51
N TRP A 753 -9.60 1.88 1.80
CA TRP A 753 -8.56 1.28 2.64
C TRP A 753 -8.75 -0.23 2.80
N TRP A 754 -9.95 -0.69 3.19
CA TRP A 754 -10.27 -2.13 3.27
C TRP A 754 -9.97 -2.83 1.95
N ALA A 755 -10.37 -2.25 0.81
CA ALA A 755 -10.09 -2.83 -0.51
C ALA A 755 -8.58 -2.95 -0.82
N MET A 756 -7.72 -2.10 -0.27
CA MET A 756 -6.26 -2.27 -0.37
C MET A 756 -5.75 -3.36 0.58
N LEU A 757 -6.29 -3.46 1.80
CA LEU A 757 -5.93 -4.51 2.75
C LEU A 757 -6.32 -5.90 2.25
N SER A 758 -7.50 -6.07 1.66
CA SER A 758 -7.90 -7.36 1.07
C SER A 758 -6.96 -7.79 -0.06
N LYS A 759 -6.40 -6.85 -0.83
CA LYS A 759 -5.38 -7.13 -1.86
C LYS A 759 -4.02 -7.46 -1.26
N ALA A 760 -3.56 -6.72 -0.25
CA ALA A 760 -2.34 -7.07 0.49
C ALA A 760 -2.44 -8.47 1.12
N SER A 761 -3.60 -8.81 1.70
CA SER A 761 -3.90 -10.13 2.24
C SER A 761 -3.85 -11.22 1.16
N ALA A 762 -4.39 -10.95 -0.04
CA ALA A 762 -4.26 -11.86 -1.18
C ALA A 762 -2.80 -12.05 -1.62
N CYS A 763 -1.97 -10.99 -1.67
CA CYS A 763 -0.54 -11.10 -1.97
C CYS A 763 0.21 -11.93 -0.92
N SER A 764 -0.02 -11.69 0.38
CA SER A 764 0.59 -12.48 1.45
C SER A 764 0.10 -13.93 1.43
N ALA A 765 -1.20 -14.18 1.25
CA ALA A 765 -1.73 -15.54 1.12
C ALA A 765 -1.14 -16.28 -0.10
N TYR A 766 -0.98 -15.60 -1.24
CA TYR A 766 -0.29 -16.15 -2.40
C TYR A 766 1.17 -16.50 -2.08
N PHE A 767 1.91 -15.59 -1.42
CA PHE A 767 3.29 -15.81 -1.02
C PHE A 767 3.46 -17.02 -0.10
N TRP A 768 2.66 -17.12 0.97
CA TRP A 768 2.80 -18.17 1.98
C TRP A 768 2.34 -19.54 1.49
N ASN A 769 1.32 -19.61 0.62
CA ASN A 769 0.88 -20.88 0.01
C ASN A 769 1.80 -21.37 -1.13
N ASN A 770 2.67 -20.50 -1.68
CA ASN A 770 3.59 -20.83 -2.78
C ASN A 770 5.06 -20.67 -2.36
N LEU A 771 5.38 -21.07 -1.11
CA LEU A 771 6.72 -20.97 -0.56
C LEU A 771 7.71 -21.90 -1.31
N SER A 772 8.75 -21.31 -1.91
CA SER A 772 9.88 -22.07 -2.49
C SER A 772 11.00 -22.24 -1.47
N ARG A 773 11.77 -23.33 -1.60
CA ARG A 773 12.84 -23.69 -0.64
C ARG A 773 14.03 -22.75 -0.62
N ASP A 774 14.23 -21.97 -1.68
CA ASP A 774 15.44 -21.16 -1.91
C ASP A 774 15.23 -19.66 -1.62
N ARG A 775 14.29 -19.32 -0.72
CA ARG A 775 13.91 -17.93 -0.41
C ARG A 775 14.78 -17.34 0.69
N ASP A 776 15.29 -16.13 0.43
CA ASP A 776 16.05 -15.29 1.36
C ASP A 776 15.28 -15.04 2.69
N GLU A 777 15.99 -15.17 3.81
CA GLU A 777 15.46 -14.91 5.16
C GLU A 777 14.91 -13.49 5.30
N TRP A 778 15.56 -12.49 4.68
CA TRP A 778 15.08 -11.10 4.69
C TRP A 778 13.72 -10.99 3.99
N MET A 779 13.50 -11.72 2.88
CA MET A 779 12.24 -11.70 2.16
C MET A 779 11.10 -12.36 2.96
N LEU A 780 11.40 -13.46 3.66
CA LEU A 780 10.45 -14.13 4.57
C LEU A 780 10.08 -13.22 5.75
N ASP A 781 11.06 -12.53 6.34
CA ASP A 781 10.84 -11.58 7.43
C ASP A 781 10.02 -10.38 6.97
N MET A 782 10.33 -9.80 5.81
CA MET A 782 9.54 -8.70 5.24
C MET A 782 8.09 -9.11 4.99
N GLN A 783 7.81 -10.27 4.38
CA GLN A 783 6.43 -10.74 4.21
C GLN A 783 5.71 -11.04 5.53
N SER A 784 6.44 -11.46 6.57
CA SER A 784 5.86 -11.57 7.92
C SER A 784 5.42 -10.19 8.43
N ARG A 785 6.26 -9.14 8.31
CA ARG A 785 5.87 -7.76 8.67
C ARG A 785 4.60 -7.34 7.93
N LEU A 786 4.55 -7.52 6.61
CA LEU A 786 3.40 -7.11 5.78
C LEU A 786 2.12 -7.88 6.15
N PHE A 787 2.22 -9.20 6.35
CA PHE A 787 1.10 -10.01 6.80
C PHE A 787 0.54 -9.50 8.13
N TRP A 788 1.38 -9.34 9.15
CA TRP A 788 0.92 -8.90 10.46
C TRP A 788 0.38 -7.46 10.46
N ILE A 789 0.92 -6.54 9.63
CA ILE A 789 0.33 -5.21 9.42
C ILE A 789 -1.07 -5.34 8.80
N THR A 790 -1.21 -6.17 7.76
CA THR A 790 -2.49 -6.41 7.08
C THR A 790 -3.54 -6.94 8.06
N SER A 791 -3.22 -8.01 8.78
CA SER A 791 -4.12 -8.65 9.76
C SER A 791 -4.41 -7.78 10.98
N MET A 792 -3.55 -6.80 11.31
CA MET A 792 -3.85 -5.76 12.31
C MET A 792 -4.92 -4.78 11.82
N PHE A 793 -4.77 -4.22 10.63
CA PHE A 793 -5.71 -3.20 10.13
C PHE A 793 -7.03 -3.80 9.64
N GLU A 794 -7.00 -4.96 8.97
CA GLU A 794 -8.22 -5.62 8.49
C GLU A 794 -9.13 -6.03 9.64
N ALA A 795 -8.55 -6.53 10.74
CA ALA A 795 -9.32 -6.87 11.93
C ALA A 795 -10.12 -5.66 12.46
N VAL A 796 -9.57 -4.45 12.43
CA VAL A 796 -10.28 -3.25 12.90
C VAL A 796 -11.41 -2.85 11.93
N LEU A 797 -11.13 -2.75 10.63
CA LEU A 797 -12.13 -2.31 9.65
C LEU A 797 -13.28 -3.30 9.46
N SER A 798 -12.97 -4.59 9.36
CA SER A 798 -14.00 -5.63 9.19
C SER A 798 -14.91 -5.74 10.42
N GLN A 799 -14.38 -5.47 11.62
CA GLN A 799 -15.18 -5.44 12.85
C GLN A 799 -16.02 -4.17 13.01
N GLU A 800 -15.50 -3.00 12.64
CA GLU A 800 -16.22 -1.73 12.83
C GLU A 800 -17.31 -1.52 11.77
N LEU A 801 -17.04 -1.88 10.51
CA LEU A 801 -17.96 -1.68 9.37
C LEU A 801 -18.71 -2.95 8.95
N ASN A 802 -18.53 -4.07 9.67
CA ASN A 802 -19.08 -5.39 9.34
C ASN A 802 -18.74 -5.82 7.89
N LEU A 803 -17.52 -5.54 7.44
CA LEU A 803 -17.05 -5.90 6.10
C LEU A 803 -16.60 -7.38 6.07
N PRO A 804 -16.68 -8.05 4.90
CA PRO A 804 -16.16 -9.41 4.76
C PRO A 804 -14.66 -9.47 5.11
N PRO A 805 -14.24 -10.35 6.03
CA PRO A 805 -12.83 -10.59 6.29
C PRO A 805 -12.21 -11.40 5.15
N SER A 806 -10.93 -11.17 4.86
CA SER A 806 -10.17 -12.05 4.00
C SER A 806 -9.96 -13.43 4.64
N ASN A 807 -9.84 -14.47 3.82
CA ASN A 807 -9.69 -15.85 4.29
C ASN A 807 -8.24 -16.19 4.71
N SER A 808 -7.50 -15.23 5.28
CA SER A 808 -6.08 -15.39 5.66
C SER A 808 -5.89 -15.72 7.15
N LEU A 809 -6.96 -15.77 7.95
CA LEU A 809 -6.89 -16.01 9.40
C LEU A 809 -6.16 -17.32 9.77
N HIS A 810 -6.35 -18.38 8.98
CA HIS A 810 -5.67 -19.67 9.17
C HIS A 810 -4.14 -19.60 9.01
N LEU A 811 -3.62 -18.55 8.36
CA LEU A 811 -2.18 -18.32 8.22
C LEU A 811 -1.56 -17.69 9.47
N GLU A 812 -2.36 -17.08 10.37
CA GLU A 812 -1.84 -16.50 11.62
C GLU A 812 -1.19 -17.54 12.53
N GLU A 813 -1.62 -18.80 12.46
CA GLU A 813 -1.06 -19.92 13.23
C GLU A 813 0.28 -20.43 12.67
N HIS A 814 0.58 -20.11 11.41
CA HIS A 814 1.69 -20.69 10.65
C HIS A 814 2.80 -19.68 10.32
N ILE A 815 2.49 -18.38 10.32
CA ILE A 815 3.43 -17.31 9.99
C ILE A 815 4.16 -16.86 11.24
N ALA A 816 5.48 -17.09 11.29
CA ALA A 816 6.32 -16.64 12.40
C ALA A 816 6.27 -15.10 12.57
N LEU A 817 6.47 -14.65 13.81
CA LEU A 817 6.59 -13.22 14.14
C LEU A 817 7.81 -12.58 13.44
N PRO A 818 7.76 -11.27 13.10
CA PRO A 818 8.89 -10.58 12.51
C PRO A 818 10.09 -10.53 13.47
N LYS A 819 11.27 -10.83 12.92
CA LYS A 819 12.59 -10.75 13.55
C LYS A 819 13.33 -9.46 13.19
N PHE A 820 12.84 -8.72 12.18
CA PHE A 820 13.43 -7.48 11.68
C PHE A 820 14.83 -7.64 11.08
N ILE A 821 14.96 -8.65 10.21
CA ILE A 821 16.20 -8.94 9.50
C ILE A 821 16.56 -7.76 8.57
N SER A 822 17.82 -7.34 8.56
CA SER A 822 18.37 -6.38 7.60
C SER A 822 18.88 -7.10 6.35
N ALA A 823 18.74 -6.48 5.17
CA ALA A 823 19.27 -7.02 3.92
C ALA A 823 20.80 -7.14 3.95
N GLN A 824 21.33 -8.37 3.85
CA GLN A 824 22.76 -8.66 4.07
C GLN A 824 23.66 -8.19 2.91
N ASP A 825 23.18 -8.26 1.67
CA ASP A 825 23.93 -7.90 0.46
C ASP A 825 24.13 -6.38 0.25
N ILE A 826 23.60 -5.56 1.15
CA ILE A 826 23.56 -4.11 0.99
C ILE A 826 24.64 -3.47 1.88
N ALA A 827 25.75 -3.09 1.25
CA ALA A 827 26.86 -2.43 1.94
C ALA A 827 26.39 -1.17 2.68
N SER A 828 26.61 -1.16 4.00
CA SER A 828 26.31 -0.01 4.86
C SER A 828 27.32 1.12 4.57
N PHE A 829 26.91 2.09 3.75
CA PHE A 829 27.73 3.26 3.42
C PHE A 829 27.81 4.24 4.60
N GLY A 830 28.70 3.92 5.54
CA GLY A 830 29.01 4.74 6.73
C GLY A 830 28.24 4.33 7.98
N SER A 831 28.64 4.91 9.12
CA SER A 831 28.06 4.67 10.45
C SER A 831 26.69 5.37 10.67
N PHE A 832 25.89 5.52 9.61
CA PHE A 832 24.60 6.19 9.68
C PHE A 832 23.55 5.18 10.17
N ARG A 833 23.18 5.25 11.45
CA ARG A 833 21.98 4.55 11.94
C ARG A 833 20.76 5.27 11.40
N TYR A 834 19.91 4.54 10.69
CA TYR A 834 18.59 5.03 10.31
C TYR A 834 17.62 4.88 11.49
N PRO A 835 16.61 5.76 11.65
CA PRO A 835 15.63 5.64 12.74
C PRO A 835 14.93 4.27 12.76
N GLY A 836 14.60 3.72 11.59
CA GLY A 836 13.97 2.40 11.47
C GLY A 836 14.87 1.20 11.84
N ASP A 837 16.17 1.40 12.11
CA ASP A 837 17.06 0.35 12.64
C ASP A 837 17.04 0.29 14.18
N ASP A 838 16.32 1.20 14.86
CA ASP A 838 16.28 1.22 16.32
C ASP A 838 15.37 0.09 16.87
N PRO A 839 15.89 -0.79 17.76
CA PRO A 839 15.09 -1.83 18.41
C PRO A 839 13.81 -1.30 19.09
N PHE A 840 13.79 -0.05 19.51
CA PHE A 840 12.60 0.62 20.06
C PHE A 840 11.35 0.46 19.17
N PHE A 841 11.47 0.69 17.86
CA PHE A 841 10.33 0.60 16.92
C PHE A 841 9.94 -0.86 16.64
N HIS A 842 10.92 -1.76 16.60
CA HIS A 842 10.68 -3.21 16.49
C HIS A 842 9.90 -3.75 17.69
N TYR A 843 10.30 -3.37 18.91
CA TYR A 843 9.58 -3.72 20.13
C TYR A 843 8.18 -3.13 20.15
N HIS A 844 8.00 -1.87 19.74
CA HIS A 844 6.67 -1.26 19.62
C HIS A 844 5.77 -2.09 18.70
N PHE A 845 6.26 -2.46 17.51
CA PHE A 845 5.49 -3.30 16.57
C PHE A 845 5.05 -4.63 17.19
N LEU A 846 5.97 -5.37 17.82
CA LEU A 846 5.65 -6.63 18.48
C LEU A 846 4.66 -6.45 19.65
N SER A 847 4.77 -5.34 20.39
CA SER A 847 3.83 -4.98 21.45
C SER A 847 2.42 -4.66 20.90
N GLN A 848 2.30 -3.98 19.75
CA GLN A 848 1.02 -3.76 19.05
C GLN A 848 0.37 -5.09 18.65
N LEU A 849 1.15 -6.04 18.14
CA LEU A 849 0.65 -7.36 17.73
C LEU A 849 0.19 -8.22 18.93
N ALA A 850 0.98 -8.25 20.01
CA ALA A 850 0.59 -8.91 21.26
C ALA A 850 -0.70 -8.33 21.84
N HIS A 851 -0.87 -7.00 21.75
CA HIS A 851 -2.11 -6.33 22.14
C HIS A 851 -3.31 -6.74 21.28
N ARG A 852 -3.16 -6.82 19.94
CA ARG A 852 -4.24 -7.27 19.05
C ARG A 852 -4.76 -8.64 19.46
N LEU A 853 -3.88 -9.59 19.78
CA LEU A 853 -4.29 -10.94 20.18
C LEU A 853 -5.14 -10.94 21.46
N ILE A 854 -4.89 -10.02 22.40
CA ILE A 854 -5.74 -9.81 23.59
C ILE A 854 -7.12 -9.27 23.18
N LEU A 855 -7.18 -8.28 22.28
CA LEU A 855 -8.46 -7.76 21.77
C LEU A 855 -9.25 -8.79 20.97
N THR A 856 -8.61 -9.61 20.12
CA THR A 856 -9.27 -10.70 19.39
C THR A 856 -9.88 -11.72 20.36
N ARG A 857 -9.20 -12.04 21.47
CA ARG A 857 -9.75 -12.87 22.55
C ARG A 857 -10.91 -12.19 23.26
N ALA A 858 -10.78 -10.91 23.62
CA ALA A 858 -11.87 -10.16 24.25
C ALA A 858 -13.13 -10.14 23.36
N ARG A 859 -12.98 -9.90 22.05
CA ARG A 859 -14.07 -10.06 21.07
C ARG A 859 -14.66 -11.46 21.11
N ASN A 860 -13.82 -12.49 20.92
CA ASN A 860 -14.30 -13.86 20.75
C ASN A 860 -14.93 -14.46 22.03
N SER A 861 -14.49 -14.03 23.22
CA SER A 861 -14.96 -14.57 24.51
C SER A 861 -16.03 -13.71 25.20
N LEU A 862 -16.16 -12.42 24.87
CA LEU A 862 -17.12 -11.51 25.52
C LEU A 862 -18.26 -11.02 24.61
N PHE A 863 -18.11 -11.10 23.27
CA PHE A 863 -19.08 -10.56 22.30
C PHE A 863 -19.71 -11.64 21.40
N HIS A 864 -19.29 -12.90 21.50
CA HIS A 864 -19.97 -14.03 20.84
C HIS A 864 -20.97 -14.73 21.76
N PHE A 865 -22.01 -15.29 21.16
CA PHE A 865 -23.16 -15.87 21.84
C PHE A 865 -22.79 -17.14 22.62
N ASN A 866 -23.07 -17.17 23.92
CA ASN A 866 -23.11 -18.40 24.70
C ASN A 866 -24.59 -18.82 24.87
N PRO A 867 -25.06 -19.93 24.27
CA PRO A 867 -26.45 -20.38 24.37
C PRO A 867 -26.93 -20.67 25.80
N THR A 868 -26.02 -20.76 26.78
CA THR A 868 -26.31 -21.10 28.18
C THR A 868 -26.20 -19.93 29.15
N ALA A 869 -25.75 -18.74 28.70
CA ALA A 869 -25.55 -17.58 29.57
C ALA A 869 -25.78 -16.25 28.85
N ASP A 870 -26.71 -15.45 29.36
CA ASP A 870 -27.08 -14.13 28.81
C ASP A 870 -25.94 -13.11 28.76
N TYR A 871 -24.89 -13.29 29.57
CA TYR A 871 -23.71 -12.43 29.64
C TYR A 871 -22.44 -13.25 29.88
N PRO A 872 -21.25 -12.73 29.49
CA PRO A 872 -19.98 -13.40 29.75
C PRO A 872 -19.74 -13.64 31.26
N PRO A 873 -19.10 -14.75 31.65
CA PRO A 873 -18.75 -15.00 33.05
C PRO A 873 -17.69 -14.01 33.55
N GLU A 874 -17.89 -13.47 34.77
CA GLU A 874 -16.96 -12.53 35.41
C GLU A 874 -15.48 -13.01 35.45
N PRO A 875 -15.16 -14.31 35.69
CA PRO A 875 -13.77 -14.79 35.63
C PRO A 875 -13.08 -14.63 34.27
N VAL A 876 -13.84 -14.55 33.17
CA VAL A 876 -13.30 -14.32 31.81
C VAL A 876 -12.89 -12.85 31.64
N GLU A 877 -13.71 -11.92 32.15
CA GLU A 877 -13.41 -10.50 32.18
C GLU A 877 -12.15 -10.23 33.03
N ASP A 878 -12.10 -10.77 34.25
CA ASP A 878 -10.96 -10.60 35.16
C ASP A 878 -9.66 -11.18 34.60
N GLU A 879 -9.72 -12.34 33.94
CA GLU A 879 -8.56 -12.95 33.28
C GLU A 879 -8.07 -12.12 32.07
N LEU A 880 -8.98 -11.50 31.30
CA LEU A 880 -8.61 -10.60 30.19
C LEU A 880 -7.99 -9.29 30.70
N ILE A 881 -8.53 -8.71 31.77
CA ILE A 881 -7.93 -7.55 32.46
C ILE A 881 -6.53 -7.92 32.96
N ARG A 882 -6.37 -9.07 33.62
CA ARG A 882 -5.09 -9.58 34.11
C ARG A 882 -4.08 -9.80 32.97
N GLN A 883 -4.51 -10.30 31.81
CA GLN A 883 -3.66 -10.42 30.61
C GLN A 883 -3.23 -9.05 30.07
N LEU A 884 -4.11 -8.06 30.06
CA LEU A 884 -3.81 -6.70 29.61
C LEU A 884 -2.83 -5.96 30.55
N GLU A 885 -2.99 -6.10 31.87
CA GLU A 885 -2.00 -5.59 32.82
C GLU A 885 -0.65 -6.28 32.66
N GLN A 886 -0.63 -7.61 32.50
CA GLN A 886 0.64 -8.33 32.28
C GLN A 886 1.32 -8.01 30.95
N TRP A 887 0.56 -7.61 29.93
CA TRP A 887 1.12 -7.06 28.70
C TRP A 887 1.80 -5.71 28.99
N ARG A 888 1.13 -4.79 29.69
CA ARG A 888 1.67 -3.46 30.05
C ARG A 888 2.92 -3.56 30.95
N GLU A 889 2.86 -4.41 31.97
CA GLU A 889 3.94 -4.62 32.94
C GLU A 889 5.18 -5.31 32.35
N ARG A 890 5.04 -5.96 31.18
CA ARG A 890 6.13 -6.66 30.49
C ARG A 890 6.60 -6.00 29.20
N LEU A 891 6.05 -4.83 28.86
CA LEU A 891 6.65 -3.96 27.84
C LEU A 891 8.13 -3.72 28.18
N PRO A 892 9.04 -3.60 27.20
CA PRO A 892 10.43 -3.25 27.48
C PRO A 892 10.50 -1.91 28.22
N PRO A 893 11.49 -1.68 29.09
CA PRO A 893 11.59 -0.46 29.91
C PRO A 893 11.37 0.86 29.17
N MET A 894 11.82 0.94 27.91
CA MET A 894 11.66 2.10 27.01
C MET A 894 10.23 2.36 26.51
N LEU A 895 9.32 1.38 26.62
CA LEU A 895 7.89 1.47 26.22
C LEU A 895 6.94 1.31 27.42
N GLN A 896 7.47 1.12 28.63
CA GLN A 896 6.68 0.87 29.83
C GLN A 896 6.16 2.19 30.43
N PHE A 897 4.90 2.20 30.89
CA PHE A 897 4.25 3.40 31.43
C PHE A 897 3.32 3.11 32.63
N ASP A 898 3.05 4.16 33.40
CA ASP A 898 2.05 4.18 34.46
C ASP A 898 0.71 4.74 33.92
N PRO A 899 -0.39 3.96 33.92
CA PRO A 899 -1.71 4.44 33.55
C PRO A 899 -2.22 5.66 34.33
N LYS A 900 -1.68 5.93 35.53
CA LYS A 900 -2.05 7.10 36.36
C LYS A 900 -1.35 8.39 35.93
N SER A 901 -0.28 8.27 35.15
CA SER A 901 0.48 9.39 34.60
C SER A 901 0.70 9.16 33.10
N PRO A 902 -0.39 9.11 32.30
CA PRO A 902 -0.28 8.92 30.87
C PRO A 902 0.48 10.10 30.22
N LEU A 903 1.05 9.84 29.05
CA LEU A 903 1.68 10.89 28.24
C LEU A 903 0.63 11.96 27.89
N THR A 904 0.96 13.23 28.17
CA THR A 904 0.06 14.40 28.00
C THR A 904 0.56 15.41 26.98
N GLN A 905 1.83 15.33 26.57
CA GLN A 905 2.45 16.15 25.53
C GLN A 905 3.47 15.28 24.77
N ALA A 906 3.71 15.59 23.50
CA ALA A 906 4.77 14.94 22.71
C ALA A 906 5.98 15.88 22.60
N GLU A 907 7.17 15.40 22.94
CA GLU A 907 8.43 16.14 22.75
C GLU A 907 9.10 15.77 21.41
N SER A 908 8.71 14.64 20.82
CA SER A 908 9.19 14.15 19.53
C SER A 908 8.06 13.49 18.70
N PRO A 909 8.26 13.30 17.39
CA PRO A 909 7.32 12.52 16.56
C PRO A 909 7.10 11.09 17.07
N SER A 910 8.13 10.49 17.69
CA SER A 910 8.03 9.16 18.30
C SER A 910 7.04 9.15 19.46
N ASP A 911 7.01 10.21 20.27
CA ASP A 911 6.08 10.29 21.41
C ASP A 911 4.62 10.35 20.95
N ALA A 912 4.34 11.13 19.90
CA ALA A 912 3.01 11.25 19.31
C ALA A 912 2.56 9.98 18.56
N LEU A 913 3.45 9.36 17.77
CA LEU A 913 3.08 8.28 16.83
C LEU A 913 3.25 6.87 17.41
N VAL A 914 4.14 6.69 18.38
CA VAL A 914 4.62 5.38 18.84
C VAL A 914 4.32 5.18 20.33
N THR A 915 4.76 6.10 21.19
CA THR A 915 4.56 6.01 22.65
C THR A 915 3.09 6.21 23.03
N ALA A 916 2.51 7.36 22.67
CA ALA A 916 1.08 7.64 22.89
C ALA A 916 0.18 6.55 22.29
N TRP A 917 0.55 5.99 21.14
CA TRP A 917 -0.27 4.98 20.46
C TRP A 917 -0.32 3.61 21.16
N LEU A 918 0.68 3.26 21.98
CA LEU A 918 0.59 2.11 22.89
C LEU A 918 -0.27 2.42 24.12
N HIS A 919 -0.16 3.62 24.67
CA HIS A 919 -0.99 4.06 25.79
C HIS A 919 -2.48 4.09 25.39
N ALA A 920 -2.77 4.59 24.18
CA ALA A 920 -4.11 4.63 23.62
C ALA A 920 -4.71 3.22 23.47
N ARG A 921 -3.90 2.26 23.01
CA ARG A 921 -4.32 0.85 22.90
C ARG A 921 -4.71 0.25 24.24
N TYR A 922 -3.89 0.44 25.27
CA TYR A 922 -4.20 -0.03 26.63
C TYR A 922 -5.57 0.46 27.12
N PHE A 923 -5.84 1.77 27.04
CA PHE A 923 -7.09 2.33 27.53
C PHE A 923 -8.30 1.92 26.69
N VAL A 924 -8.18 1.85 25.35
CA VAL A 924 -9.29 1.38 24.52
C VAL A 924 -9.59 -0.11 24.74
N ALA A 925 -8.58 -0.94 25.04
CA ALA A 925 -8.80 -2.33 25.42
C ALA A 925 -9.44 -2.49 26.81
N ARG A 926 -9.05 -1.67 27.80
CA ARG A 926 -9.77 -1.60 29.10
C ARG A 926 -11.25 -1.29 28.88
N TYR A 927 -11.57 -0.32 28.01
CA TYR A 927 -12.96 -0.02 27.63
C TYR A 927 -13.65 -1.19 26.91
N HIS A 928 -13.06 -1.79 25.87
CA HIS A 928 -13.66 -2.91 25.15
C HIS A 928 -13.93 -4.14 26.04
N ILE A 929 -13.07 -4.43 27.01
CA ILE A 929 -13.28 -5.54 27.96
C ILE A 929 -14.43 -5.23 28.93
N GLY A 930 -14.54 -4.00 29.43
CA GLY A 930 -15.64 -3.59 30.33
C GLY A 930 -16.98 -3.27 29.64
N ARG A 931 -16.99 -3.07 28.31
CA ARG A 931 -18.18 -2.65 27.55
C ARG A 931 -19.39 -3.61 27.66
N PRO A 932 -19.25 -4.95 27.70
CA PRO A 932 -20.37 -5.86 27.96
C PRO A 932 -21.00 -5.66 29.35
N LEU A 933 -20.22 -5.22 30.34
CA LEU A 933 -20.72 -4.89 31.68
C LEU A 933 -21.46 -3.54 31.68
N LEU A 934 -20.99 -2.56 30.88
CA LEU A 934 -21.74 -1.32 30.63
C LEU A 934 -23.08 -1.59 29.92
N HIS A 935 -23.11 -2.51 28.95
CA HIS A 935 -24.35 -3.00 28.32
C HIS A 935 -25.28 -3.63 29.37
N ARG A 936 -24.76 -4.52 30.24
CA ARG A 936 -25.52 -5.10 31.36
C ARG A 936 -26.07 -4.04 32.31
N ALA A 937 -25.32 -2.97 32.54
CA ALA A 937 -25.72 -1.89 33.43
C ALA A 937 -26.88 -1.04 32.87
N LEU A 938 -27.04 -1.00 31.55
CA LEU A 938 -28.17 -0.36 30.88
C LEU A 938 -29.39 -1.29 30.77
N GLU A 939 -29.19 -2.53 30.33
CA GLU A 939 -30.28 -3.50 30.09
C GLU A 939 -30.84 -4.14 31.38
N ARG A 940 -29.99 -4.41 32.38
CA ARG A 940 -30.37 -5.13 33.61
C ARG A 940 -29.76 -4.50 34.88
N PRO A 941 -30.10 -3.24 35.23
CA PRO A 941 -29.54 -2.53 36.39
C PRO A 941 -29.65 -3.31 37.71
N ALA A 942 -30.80 -3.97 37.95
CA ALA A 942 -31.06 -4.76 39.15
C ALA A 942 -30.18 -6.02 39.29
N SER A 943 -29.43 -6.41 38.25
CA SER A 943 -28.51 -7.55 38.26
C SER A 943 -27.07 -7.19 38.66
N LEU A 944 -26.80 -5.91 38.95
CA LEU A 944 -25.47 -5.42 39.28
C LEU A 944 -25.14 -5.60 40.77
N THR A 945 -23.85 -5.75 41.06
CA THR A 945 -23.28 -5.70 42.41
C THR A 945 -22.40 -4.46 42.52
N GLU A 946 -22.01 -4.07 43.74
CA GLU A 946 -21.04 -2.98 43.92
C GLU A 946 -19.67 -3.30 43.27
N GLY A 947 -19.33 -4.60 43.12
CA GLY A 947 -18.18 -5.03 42.32
C GLY A 947 -18.32 -4.68 40.85
N HIS A 948 -19.49 -4.96 40.27
CA HIS A 948 -19.80 -4.59 38.88
C HIS A 948 -19.80 -3.07 38.68
N LEU A 949 -20.37 -2.29 39.60
CA LEU A 949 -20.39 -0.81 39.52
C LEU A 949 -18.99 -0.20 39.54
N ARG A 950 -18.05 -0.75 40.32
CA ARG A 950 -16.63 -0.36 40.25
C ARG A 950 -16.01 -0.67 38.89
N LYS A 951 -16.21 -1.87 38.34
CA LYS A 951 -15.71 -2.24 36.99
C LYS A 951 -16.28 -1.34 35.89
N CYS A 952 -17.55 -0.91 36.00
CA CYS A 952 -18.13 0.09 35.10
C CYS A 952 -17.45 1.46 35.21
N ARG A 953 -17.22 1.98 36.42
CA ARG A 953 -16.50 3.25 36.66
C ARG A 953 -15.05 3.18 36.16
N ASP A 954 -14.37 2.04 36.33
CA ASP A 954 -13.06 1.76 35.75
C ASP A 954 -13.05 1.85 34.21
N ALA A 955 -14.08 1.31 33.55
CA ALA A 955 -14.21 1.34 32.09
C ALA A 955 -14.47 2.76 31.55
N ILE A 956 -15.27 3.58 32.26
CA ILE A 956 -15.45 5.00 31.92
C ILE A 956 -14.19 5.81 32.23
N SER A 957 -13.50 5.54 33.34
CA SER A 957 -12.20 6.16 33.66
C SER A 957 -11.17 5.90 32.55
N ALA A 958 -11.16 4.69 31.98
CA ALA A 958 -10.33 4.37 30.82
C ALA A 958 -10.70 5.18 29.58
N VAL A 959 -11.98 5.48 29.33
CA VAL A 959 -12.41 6.38 28.23
C VAL A 959 -11.89 7.81 28.42
N LEU A 960 -11.92 8.34 29.65
CA LEU A 960 -11.41 9.68 29.96
C LEU A 960 -9.88 9.76 29.81
N ALA A 961 -9.16 8.74 30.28
CA ALA A 961 -7.71 8.63 30.10
C ALA A 961 -7.32 8.43 28.62
N TRP A 962 -8.08 7.63 27.87
CA TRP A 962 -7.90 7.43 26.43
C TRP A 962 -8.01 8.74 25.65
N ALA A 963 -9.03 9.54 25.91
CA ALA A 963 -9.22 10.86 25.30
C ALA A 963 -7.99 11.78 25.49
N SER A 964 -7.42 11.78 26.69
CA SER A 964 -6.21 12.57 27.01
C SER A 964 -4.99 12.13 26.19
N VAL A 965 -4.85 10.83 25.93
CA VAL A 965 -3.78 10.29 25.08
C VAL A 965 -4.03 10.56 23.59
N ILE A 966 -5.28 10.46 23.12
CA ILE A 966 -5.63 10.78 21.73
C ILE A 966 -5.38 12.26 21.40
N GLN A 967 -5.49 13.18 22.37
CA GLN A 967 -5.05 14.57 22.18
C GLN A 967 -3.55 14.69 21.85
N VAL A 968 -2.71 13.80 22.40
CA VAL A 968 -1.28 13.75 22.06
C VAL A 968 -1.07 13.21 20.64
N THR A 969 -1.81 12.19 20.22
CA THR A 969 -1.70 11.66 18.84
C THR A 969 -2.24 12.66 17.80
N ASP A 970 -3.27 13.44 18.14
CA ASP A 970 -3.86 14.48 17.28
C ASP A 970 -2.96 15.72 17.11
N THR A 971 -1.87 15.87 17.87
CA THR A 971 -0.84 16.89 17.56
C THR A 971 -0.22 16.68 16.18
N MET A 972 -0.13 15.42 15.73
CA MET A 972 0.31 15.01 14.39
C MET A 972 -0.88 14.54 13.55
N ARG A 973 -1.96 15.34 13.51
CA ARG A 973 -3.24 15.00 12.87
C ARG A 973 -3.11 14.46 11.44
N SER A 974 -2.19 14.95 10.63
CA SER A 974 -1.97 14.48 9.25
C SER A 974 -1.19 13.16 9.14
N CYS A 975 -0.91 12.47 10.26
CA CYS A 975 -0.25 11.17 10.34
C CYS A 975 -0.82 10.32 11.50
N ASN A 976 -2.14 10.15 11.55
CA ASN A 976 -2.80 9.39 12.62
C ASN A 976 -3.48 8.13 12.04
N PRO A 977 -2.78 6.97 12.01
CA PRO A 977 -3.36 5.75 11.49
C PRO A 977 -4.58 5.36 12.34
N LEU A 978 -5.66 4.91 11.69
CA LEU A 978 -6.94 4.55 12.32
C LEU A 978 -7.83 5.73 12.79
N LYS A 979 -7.66 6.97 12.28
CA LYS A 979 -8.61 8.10 12.48
C LYS A 979 -10.09 7.70 12.46
N PHE A 980 -10.52 6.97 11.43
CA PHE A 980 -11.92 6.56 11.26
C PHE A 980 -12.40 5.73 12.47
N PHE A 981 -11.61 4.77 12.91
CA PHE A 981 -11.89 3.97 14.09
C PHE A 981 -11.89 4.81 15.37
N VAL A 982 -10.99 5.78 15.52
CA VAL A 982 -10.99 6.70 16.67
C VAL A 982 -12.30 7.50 16.71
N CYS A 983 -12.77 8.03 15.57
CA CYS A 983 -14.08 8.68 15.47
C CYS A 983 -15.22 7.72 15.84
N SER A 984 -15.26 6.50 15.28
CA SER A 984 -16.25 5.48 15.64
C SER A 984 -16.26 5.19 17.14
N GLN A 985 -15.09 4.99 17.77
CA GLN A 985 -15.02 4.70 19.20
C GLN A 985 -15.49 5.89 20.05
N ILE A 986 -15.11 7.13 19.71
CA ILE A 986 -15.61 8.33 20.39
C ILE A 986 -17.14 8.40 20.26
N PHE A 987 -17.69 8.17 19.07
CA PHE A 987 -19.14 8.15 18.85
C PHE A 987 -19.86 7.07 19.69
N GLY A 988 -19.34 5.84 19.72
CA GLY A 988 -19.87 4.76 20.56
C GLY A 988 -19.78 5.06 22.05
N GLN A 989 -18.68 5.68 22.51
CA GLN A 989 -18.49 6.12 23.88
C GLN A 989 -19.52 7.20 24.28
N ILE A 990 -19.79 8.19 23.40
CA ILE A 990 -20.85 9.19 23.62
C ILE A 990 -22.22 8.50 23.77
N CYS A 991 -22.54 7.52 22.93
CA CYS A 991 -23.81 6.78 23.02
C CYS A 991 -23.98 6.07 24.38
N VAL A 992 -22.94 5.39 24.88
CA VAL A 992 -22.98 4.74 26.20
C VAL A 992 -23.08 5.76 27.32
N ILE A 993 -22.25 6.80 27.30
CA ILE A 993 -22.21 7.83 28.36
C ILE A 993 -23.53 8.60 28.44
N TYR A 994 -24.12 8.96 27.29
CA TYR A 994 -25.45 9.56 27.23
C TYR A 994 -26.48 8.65 27.93
N ALA A 995 -26.58 7.38 27.53
CA ALA A 995 -27.57 6.45 28.09
C ALA A 995 -27.38 6.19 29.59
N LEU A 996 -26.14 6.17 30.09
CA LEU A 996 -25.85 6.10 31.52
C LEU A 996 -26.29 7.38 32.25
N SER A 997 -26.02 8.57 31.67
CA SER A 997 -26.35 9.87 32.27
C SER A 997 -27.86 10.12 32.41
N VAL A 998 -28.67 9.65 31.45
CA VAL A 998 -30.15 9.79 31.49
C VAL A 998 -30.86 8.63 32.21
N SER A 999 -30.12 7.68 32.79
CA SER A 999 -30.70 6.51 33.45
C SER A 999 -31.61 6.90 34.62
N LEU A 1000 -32.72 6.19 34.78
CA LEU A 1000 -33.67 6.37 35.89
C LEU A 1000 -33.03 6.06 37.26
N TYR A 1001 -31.98 5.26 37.28
CA TYR A 1001 -31.33 4.76 38.49
C TYR A 1001 -30.14 5.65 38.90
N PRO A 1002 -30.16 6.31 40.09
CA PRO A 1002 -29.08 7.22 40.49
C PRO A 1002 -27.70 6.55 40.55
N TYR A 1003 -27.62 5.30 40.99
CA TYR A 1003 -26.36 4.53 41.05
C TYR A 1003 -25.82 4.12 39.67
N ILE A 1004 -26.62 4.21 38.61
CA ILE A 1004 -26.15 4.06 37.22
C ILE A 1004 -25.61 5.39 36.70
N ARG A 1005 -26.25 6.52 37.03
CA ARG A 1005 -25.76 7.86 36.68
C ARG A 1005 -24.40 8.16 37.33
N ASP A 1006 -24.19 7.67 38.56
CA ASP A 1006 -22.92 7.75 39.29
C ASP A 1006 -21.71 7.18 38.51
N ILE A 1007 -21.94 6.21 37.60
CA ILE A 1007 -20.90 5.59 36.77
C ILE A 1007 -20.19 6.61 35.86
N VAL A 1008 -20.89 7.67 35.46
CA VAL A 1008 -20.39 8.73 34.56
C VAL A 1008 -20.17 10.07 35.26
N SER A 1009 -20.11 10.09 36.59
CA SER A 1009 -19.95 11.30 37.41
C SER A 1009 -18.67 12.11 37.12
N ASP A 1010 -17.59 11.45 36.70
CA ASP A 1010 -16.33 12.11 36.30
C ASP A 1010 -16.35 12.71 34.87
N VAL A 1011 -17.38 12.38 34.07
CA VAL A 1011 -17.52 12.91 32.71
C VAL A 1011 -17.94 14.38 32.78
N ASN A 1012 -17.13 15.23 32.16
CA ASN A 1012 -17.28 16.68 32.24
C ASN A 1012 -17.26 17.35 30.85
N LYS A 1013 -17.58 18.65 30.82
CA LYS A 1013 -17.68 19.43 29.58
C LYS A 1013 -16.38 19.49 28.77
N ASN A 1014 -15.20 19.30 29.37
CA ASN A 1014 -13.95 19.26 28.62
C ASN A 1014 -13.85 17.98 27.77
N TRP A 1015 -14.32 16.84 28.29
CA TRP A 1015 -14.37 15.58 27.53
C TRP A 1015 -15.40 15.65 26.40
N THR A 1016 -16.61 16.16 26.64
CA THR A 1016 -17.61 16.30 25.57
C THR A 1016 -17.16 17.29 24.49
N ASN A 1017 -16.53 18.41 24.86
CA ASN A 1017 -15.97 19.36 23.90
C ASN A 1017 -14.85 18.72 23.07
N PHE A 1018 -13.93 17.98 23.70
CA PHE A 1018 -12.90 17.22 22.96
C PHE A 1018 -13.54 16.24 21.97
N ALA A 1019 -14.50 15.44 22.42
CA ALA A 1019 -15.15 14.41 21.64
C ALA A 1019 -15.89 15.00 20.42
N LEU A 1020 -16.63 16.10 20.61
CA LEU A 1020 -17.30 16.81 19.53
C LEU A 1020 -16.31 17.44 18.55
N ASN A 1021 -15.27 18.12 19.04
CA ASN A 1021 -14.26 18.77 18.18
C ASN A 1021 -13.50 17.76 17.32
N TYR A 1022 -13.22 16.57 17.85
CA TYR A 1022 -12.55 15.49 17.10
C TYR A 1022 -13.47 14.91 16.01
N LEU A 1023 -14.75 14.71 16.31
CA LEU A 1023 -15.75 14.29 15.32
C LEU A 1023 -15.99 15.37 14.25
N GLU A 1024 -16.07 16.64 14.63
CA GLU A 1024 -16.23 17.77 13.69
C GLU A 1024 -15.06 17.87 12.71
N ALA A 1025 -13.83 17.67 13.18
CA ALA A 1025 -12.64 17.63 12.33
C ALA A 1025 -12.67 16.48 11.30
N GLY A 1026 -13.24 15.33 11.65
CA GLY A 1026 -13.43 14.20 10.73
C GLY A 1026 -14.65 14.33 9.79
N ALA A 1027 -15.67 15.07 10.22
CA ALA A 1027 -16.96 15.20 9.52
C ALA A 1027 -16.83 15.76 8.10
N PHE A 1028 -15.90 16.70 7.87
CA PHE A 1028 -15.66 17.26 6.54
C PHE A 1028 -15.15 16.22 5.52
N SER A 1029 -14.41 15.22 6.00
CA SER A 1029 -13.73 14.22 5.15
C SER A 1029 -14.45 12.88 5.04
N SER A 1030 -15.52 12.63 5.81
CA SER A 1030 -16.25 11.36 5.86
C SER A 1030 -17.75 11.58 6.10
N PRO A 1031 -18.64 11.17 5.18
CA PRO A 1031 -20.08 11.29 5.36
C PRO A 1031 -20.64 10.42 6.50
N ALA A 1032 -19.97 9.33 6.88
CA ALA A 1032 -20.35 8.59 8.09
C ALA A 1032 -20.03 9.42 9.35
N ILE A 1033 -18.81 9.95 9.48
CA ILE A 1033 -18.42 10.78 10.63
C ILE A 1033 -19.25 12.07 10.69
N GLU A 1034 -19.65 12.63 9.54
CA GLU A 1034 -20.58 13.78 9.48
C GLU A 1034 -21.95 13.46 10.11
N ARG A 1035 -22.42 12.22 9.99
CA ARG A 1035 -23.66 11.76 10.64
C ARG A 1035 -23.45 11.43 12.11
N ASP A 1036 -22.35 10.78 12.45
CA ASP A 1036 -21.93 10.52 13.83
C ASP A 1036 -21.87 11.83 14.63
N PHE A 1037 -21.24 12.87 14.06
CA PHE A 1037 -21.14 14.21 14.65
C PHE A 1037 -22.51 14.87 14.86
N LYS A 1038 -23.40 14.82 13.87
CA LYS A 1038 -24.77 15.38 13.98
C LYS A 1038 -25.58 14.72 15.10
N ILE A 1039 -25.42 13.41 15.29
CA ILE A 1039 -26.05 12.67 16.39
C ILE A 1039 -25.37 13.03 17.72
N ALA A 1040 -24.04 12.93 17.78
CA ALA A 1040 -23.23 13.22 18.96
C ALA A 1040 -23.51 14.61 19.55
N LYS A 1041 -23.64 15.63 18.70
CA LYS A 1041 -23.96 17.00 19.10
C LYS A 1041 -25.26 17.08 19.92
N ILE A 1042 -26.33 16.43 19.45
CA ILE A 1042 -27.62 16.38 20.14
C ILE A 1042 -27.47 15.68 21.51
N LEU A 1043 -26.74 14.56 21.56
CA LEU A 1043 -26.55 13.80 22.81
C LEU A 1043 -25.68 14.55 23.84
N CYS A 1044 -24.62 15.21 23.40
CA CYS A 1044 -23.73 15.99 24.27
C CYS A 1044 -24.39 17.27 24.82
N ASP A 1045 -25.30 17.90 24.08
CA ASP A 1045 -26.10 19.03 24.56
C ASP A 1045 -26.98 18.64 25.77
N ASP A 1046 -27.40 17.37 25.86
CA ASP A 1046 -28.21 16.86 26.98
C ASP A 1046 -27.38 16.29 28.13
N ILE A 1047 -26.22 15.68 27.87
CA ILE A 1047 -25.24 15.29 28.92
C ILE A 1047 -24.86 16.50 29.80
N GLY A 1048 -24.73 17.70 29.20
CA GLY A 1048 -24.31 18.91 29.90
C GLY A 1048 -25.38 19.65 30.72
N LYS A 1049 -26.59 19.10 30.85
CA LYS A 1049 -27.77 19.68 31.55
C LYS A 1049 -28.16 18.93 32.84
N ILE A 1050 -27.55 17.77 33.10
CA ILE A 1050 -27.83 16.86 34.23
C ILE A 1050 -26.76 17.06 35.32
#